data_AF-A0A5C4RZH5-F1
#
_entry.id   AF-A0A5C4RZH5-F1
#
_cell.length_a   1.000
_cell.length_b   1.000
_cell.length_c   1.000
_cell.angle_alpha   90.00
_cell.angle_beta   90.00
_cell.angle_gamma   90.00
#
_symmetry.space_group_name_H-M   'P 1'
#
loop_
_entity.id
_entity.type
_entity.pdbx_description
1 polymer ?
#
loop_
_entity_poly.entity_id
_entity_poly.type
_entity_poly.pdbx_seq_one_letter_code
_entity_poly.pdbx_strand_id
1 'polypeptide(L)'
;MMTLKDIFNKPVDRPIEGVIKADDEASLRLEIEEYVLTNEVEKRLESFLDAYNNYEGANGVWVSGFFGSGKSHLLKMLALLLENRQIDGASALDLFLPKCGDNEILRGDLKRAVAIPSKSILFNIDQKADVISKTQIDALLAVFVKVFDEMCGYYGKQGHIAQFERDLDSRGLYEQFKSAYETTAGRTWQKGREQALLEAKNIAKAYAQATGGDEASAMGILDKYRSQYRVSIEDFAEQVHAYIERQSPDFRLNFFVDEVGQYIAENVKLMTNLQTIAESMATKCRGRAWVIVTAQEDMGTVVGEMGKQQGNDFSKIQARFANRMKLTSADVAEVIQKRLLMKTAEGVRLLSDIYHAQSNNFKTLFDFADGSQTYRNYQDREHFIHSYPFIPYQFALFQSAIQNLSQHSAFEGKHSSVGERSMLGVFQQVAIQIGDHEIGQLATFDLMFEGIRTALKSNIQRAIIQAENHLDGPFAIRLLKTLFLVKYVKEFKPTLRNLCVLMLDGFNQDLPALRKRVEEALSLLEQQTYVQRNGELYEYLTDEEKDVEQEIKNTGVESSDVAAELEKIVFDHVIKHRKIRYDATDSKTGGQDYPFSRKLDDRLHGREYELAIHVISPFHENAESESILRMQSMGRDELLILMPADERLVRDILMYKRTRKYIRQNISITQQEAVKRILTDKGFQNQERYAELQQRVQSLMGKAKVFVAGADIEIGSEDAQTRVLRGFHELISRAYPNLRMLRGITYTENDIAKCLKHSQQGLFGNDATSLAESEQELLAFIQSNNRGGVRTTLKNLLDKFERKPYGWYYAAVLCTLANLCARGKVEVRTDGNLLEEDKLERALRNTHGHGNVVLEPQVEFTASQVRAIKEFFEDFFDAPPRASEAKALGKETGTALQDLTHQLTPLAAQASQYPFLNALTPVLEKLKELTGKPYTWYLTELTRQEDALLDMKESVIDPVRKFMSGPQKGIFDNARKFVQTQEPNFAYISEEVGSGKWEVREGDPNEVTPEALMVALTDPECFKGNRIQQVKTQVETLQEKVMAKIDAEIAKARETIAILKERLCSMPEFSALNREQQEQITRPFNEFNASIERQKLIAVIRDTLRRFEESDYQRLLSQMTTWAQPAPAPEPASEPGKTATPDAGTKPTPPAKPEPRIEYVPSRSVKVSFDKAWLADETDVERYLESMREALLDEIRKGKRIQI
;
A
#
# COMPACT_ATOMS: atom_id res chain seq x y z
N MET A 1 -79.04 -2.16 -3.54
CA MET A 1 -78.32 -3.43 -3.71
C MET A 1 -78.22 -4.14 -2.35
N MET A 2 -77.75 -5.38 -2.34
CA MET A 2 -77.27 -6.04 -1.12
C MET A 2 -75.84 -5.56 -0.83
N THR A 3 -75.53 -5.31 0.44
CA THR A 3 -74.30 -4.66 0.93
C THR A 3 -73.51 -5.61 1.85
N LEU A 4 -72.28 -5.26 2.22
CA LEU A 4 -71.42 -6.15 3.02
C LEU A 4 -72.01 -6.52 4.38
N LYS A 5 -72.76 -5.61 5.04
CA LYS A 5 -73.45 -5.91 6.30
C LYS A 5 -74.52 -7.00 6.18
N ASP A 6 -75.18 -7.12 5.02
CA ASP A 6 -76.32 -8.02 4.80
C ASP A 6 -75.91 -9.49 4.64
N ILE A 7 -74.63 -9.76 4.36
CA ILE A 7 -74.11 -11.12 4.19
C ILE A 7 -73.57 -11.76 5.47
N PHE A 8 -73.43 -11.01 6.58
CA PHE A 8 -72.95 -11.55 7.86
C PHE A 8 -74.08 -12.16 8.71
N ASN A 9 -73.79 -13.28 9.38
CA ASN A 9 -74.75 -14.03 10.20
C ASN A 9 -75.02 -13.38 11.58
N LYS A 10 -74.14 -12.48 12.02
CA LYS A 10 -74.33 -11.61 13.20
C LYS A 10 -74.01 -10.17 12.79
N PRO A 11 -74.68 -9.15 13.36
CA PRO A 11 -74.31 -7.75 13.12
C PRO A 11 -72.85 -7.49 13.50
N VAL A 12 -72.14 -6.73 12.67
CA VAL A 12 -70.71 -6.40 12.87
C VAL A 12 -70.49 -5.19 13.78
N ASP A 13 -71.54 -4.40 14.00
CA ASP A 13 -71.62 -3.24 14.91
C ASP A 13 -71.99 -3.60 16.36
N ARG A 14 -72.33 -4.87 16.64
CA ARG A 14 -72.66 -5.34 17.98
C ARG A 14 -71.49 -5.13 18.97
N PRO A 15 -71.75 -4.82 20.25
CA PRO A 15 -70.68 -4.70 21.23
C PRO A 15 -69.94 -6.04 21.40
N ILE A 16 -68.62 -6.00 21.24
CA ILE A 16 -67.69 -7.11 21.50
C ILE A 16 -66.63 -6.58 22.46
N GLU A 17 -66.49 -7.18 23.64
CA GLU A 17 -65.42 -6.79 24.56
C GLU A 17 -64.06 -7.20 23.97
N GLY A 18 -63.21 -6.20 23.73
CA GLY A 18 -61.86 -6.38 23.18
C GLY A 18 -60.84 -6.86 24.21
N VAL A 19 -61.16 -6.71 25.51
CA VAL A 19 -60.32 -6.99 26.69
C VAL A 19 -61.14 -7.81 27.67
N ILE A 20 -60.51 -8.75 28.36
CA ILE A 20 -61.19 -9.62 29.34
C ILE A 20 -60.61 -9.38 30.72
N LYS A 21 -61.50 -9.10 31.67
CA LYS A 21 -61.15 -8.88 33.07
C LYS A 21 -61.39 -10.18 33.85
N ALA A 22 -60.42 -10.58 34.66
CA ALA A 22 -60.51 -11.75 35.54
C ALA A 22 -61.64 -11.59 36.58
N ASP A 23 -61.69 -10.43 37.23
CA ASP A 23 -62.57 -10.13 38.36
C ASP A 23 -63.99 -9.62 37.94
N ASP A 24 -64.31 -9.59 36.64
CA ASP A 24 -65.59 -9.08 36.14
C ASP A 24 -66.60 -10.22 35.91
N GLU A 25 -67.68 -10.18 36.70
CA GLU A 25 -68.78 -11.16 36.68
C GLU A 25 -70.01 -10.67 35.90
N ALA A 26 -69.99 -9.42 35.38
CA ALA A 26 -71.04 -8.95 34.49
C ALA A 26 -70.96 -9.71 33.15
N SER A 27 -72.11 -10.07 32.58
CA SER A 27 -72.22 -10.63 31.23
C SER A 27 -71.42 -11.93 30.96
N LEU A 28 -71.00 -12.69 32.00
CA LEU A 28 -70.28 -13.97 31.85
C LEU A 28 -70.94 -14.94 30.85
N ARG A 29 -72.27 -14.95 30.80
CA ARG A 29 -73.04 -15.73 29.82
C ARG A 29 -72.71 -15.33 28.38
N LEU A 30 -72.70 -14.04 28.07
CA LEU A 30 -72.39 -13.51 26.75
C LEU A 30 -70.91 -13.75 26.39
N GLU A 31 -70.00 -13.65 27.37
CA GLU A 31 -68.59 -13.96 27.20
C GLU A 31 -68.40 -15.43 26.77
N ILE A 32 -69.02 -16.38 27.50
CA ILE A 32 -69.01 -17.80 27.11
C ILE A 32 -69.69 -17.98 25.75
N GLU A 33 -70.91 -17.47 25.54
CA GLU A 33 -71.66 -17.67 24.29
C GLU A 33 -70.90 -17.15 23.05
N GLU A 34 -70.16 -16.04 23.16
CA GLU A 34 -69.30 -15.50 22.11
C GLU A 34 -67.88 -16.11 22.03
N TYR A 35 -67.43 -16.94 22.99
CA TYR A 35 -66.15 -17.64 22.90
C TYR A 35 -66.10 -18.54 21.65
N VAL A 36 -65.02 -18.47 20.89
CA VAL A 36 -64.75 -19.36 19.76
C VAL A 36 -63.67 -20.37 20.13
N LEU A 37 -64.03 -21.65 20.04
CA LEU A 37 -63.07 -22.74 20.03
C LEU A 37 -62.46 -22.85 18.62
N THR A 38 -61.12 -22.78 18.55
CA THR A 38 -60.34 -22.94 17.32
C THR A 38 -59.77 -24.34 17.20
N ASN A 39 -59.41 -24.75 15.98
CA ASN A 39 -58.89 -26.10 15.71
C ASN A 39 -57.51 -26.39 16.35
N GLU A 40 -56.76 -25.36 16.79
CA GLU A 40 -55.54 -25.54 17.59
C GLU A 40 -55.83 -25.49 19.09
N VAL A 41 -56.64 -24.53 19.60
CA VAL A 41 -57.08 -24.53 21.01
C VAL A 41 -57.71 -25.87 21.39
N GLU A 42 -58.58 -26.41 20.53
CA GLU A 42 -59.20 -27.73 20.68
C GLU A 42 -58.19 -28.84 20.99
N LYS A 43 -57.11 -28.96 20.20
CA LYS A 43 -56.08 -30.00 20.38
C LYS A 43 -55.19 -29.74 21.60
N ARG A 44 -54.97 -28.48 21.96
CA ARG A 44 -54.29 -28.11 23.22
C ARG A 44 -55.16 -28.42 24.43
N LEU A 45 -56.47 -28.23 24.30
CA LEU A 45 -57.48 -28.49 25.32
C LEU A 45 -57.66 -29.99 25.55
N GLU A 46 -57.72 -30.82 24.50
CA GLU A 46 -57.64 -32.29 24.60
C GLU A 46 -56.38 -32.72 25.38
N SER A 47 -55.20 -32.20 24.99
CA SER A 47 -53.93 -32.52 25.67
C SER A 47 -53.91 -32.13 27.16
N PHE A 48 -54.54 -31.00 27.51
CA PHE A 48 -54.68 -30.58 28.91
C PHE A 48 -55.71 -31.42 29.67
N LEU A 49 -56.86 -31.71 29.07
CA LEU A 49 -57.94 -32.49 29.69
C LEU A 49 -57.52 -33.94 29.91
N ASP A 50 -56.74 -34.53 29.02
CA ASP A 50 -56.15 -35.86 29.23
C ASP A 50 -55.23 -35.85 30.46
N ALA A 51 -54.24 -34.95 30.52
CA ALA A 51 -53.35 -34.83 31.68
C ALA A 51 -54.09 -34.44 32.99
N TYR A 52 -55.19 -33.69 32.91
CA TYR A 52 -56.03 -33.37 34.06
C TYR A 52 -56.82 -34.60 34.52
N ASN A 53 -57.47 -35.33 33.62
CA ASN A 53 -58.21 -36.56 33.95
C ASN A 53 -57.25 -37.66 34.46
N ASN A 54 -56.09 -37.82 33.82
CA ASN A 54 -55.10 -38.86 34.02
C ASN A 54 -53.78 -38.24 34.58
N TYR A 55 -53.72 -37.99 35.89
CA TYR A 55 -52.58 -37.31 36.51
C TYR A 55 -51.31 -38.18 36.59
N GLU A 56 -50.30 -37.85 35.78
CA GLU A 56 -48.97 -38.49 35.76
C GLU A 56 -47.89 -37.68 36.51
N GLY A 57 -48.22 -37.08 37.66
CA GLY A 57 -47.23 -36.45 38.54
C GLY A 57 -46.88 -34.98 38.24
N ALA A 58 -47.43 -34.38 37.18
CA ALA A 58 -47.25 -32.97 36.82
C ALA A 58 -48.59 -32.20 36.85
N ASN A 59 -48.66 -31.15 37.66
CA ASN A 59 -49.86 -30.31 37.89
C ASN A 59 -49.75 -28.88 37.30
N GLY A 60 -48.60 -28.55 36.70
CA GLY A 60 -48.30 -27.25 36.15
C GLY A 60 -48.64 -27.17 34.66
N VAL A 61 -49.38 -26.13 34.27
CA VAL A 61 -49.82 -25.89 32.89
C VAL A 61 -49.38 -24.51 32.43
N TRP A 62 -48.70 -24.44 31.30
CA TRP A 62 -48.16 -23.20 30.73
C TRP A 62 -48.90 -22.80 29.45
N VAL A 63 -49.65 -21.70 29.50
CA VAL A 63 -50.39 -21.13 28.36
C VAL A 63 -49.56 -20.02 27.73
N SER A 64 -49.08 -20.24 26.50
CA SER A 64 -48.19 -19.31 25.79
C SER A 64 -48.73 -18.87 24.43
N GLY A 65 -48.30 -17.70 23.97
CA GLY A 65 -48.75 -17.09 22.72
C GLY A 65 -48.45 -15.59 22.70
N PHE A 66 -48.44 -14.98 21.53
CA PHE A 66 -48.22 -13.54 21.34
C PHE A 66 -49.34 -12.65 21.92
N PHE A 67 -49.18 -11.33 21.89
CA PHE A 67 -50.20 -10.40 22.39
C PHE A 67 -51.51 -10.50 21.59
N GLY A 68 -52.66 -10.53 22.27
CA GLY A 68 -53.98 -10.68 21.63
C GLY A 68 -54.37 -12.11 21.24
N SER A 69 -53.52 -13.12 21.48
CA SER A 69 -53.77 -14.53 21.12
C SER A 69 -54.83 -15.27 21.99
N GLY A 70 -55.67 -14.55 22.74
CA GLY A 70 -56.76 -15.15 23.54
C GLY A 70 -56.38 -15.88 24.84
N LYS A 71 -55.12 -15.82 25.32
CA LYS A 71 -54.65 -16.55 26.53
C LYS A 71 -55.55 -16.35 27.76
N SER A 72 -55.77 -15.09 28.17
CA SER A 72 -56.61 -14.74 29.33
C SER A 72 -58.06 -15.20 29.16
N HIS A 73 -58.57 -15.22 27.93
CA HIS A 73 -59.89 -15.74 27.61
C HIS A 73 -59.96 -17.25 27.86
N LEU A 74 -59.00 -18.02 27.31
CA LEU A 74 -58.90 -19.46 27.56
C LEU A 74 -58.73 -19.75 29.06
N LEU A 75 -57.94 -18.95 29.78
CA LEU A 75 -57.75 -19.06 31.22
C LEU A 75 -59.06 -18.85 32.00
N LYS A 76 -59.82 -17.80 31.70
CA LYS A 76 -61.13 -17.52 32.33
C LYS A 76 -62.18 -18.57 31.98
N MET A 77 -62.24 -19.01 30.71
CA MET A 77 -63.13 -20.09 30.28
C MET A 77 -62.82 -21.40 31.04
N LEU A 78 -61.55 -21.80 31.14
CA LEU A 78 -61.14 -22.99 31.89
C LEU A 78 -61.49 -22.90 33.37
N ALA A 79 -61.31 -21.74 34.00
CA ALA A 79 -61.67 -21.51 35.39
C ALA A 79 -63.17 -21.70 35.65
N LEU A 80 -64.02 -21.17 34.76
CA LEU A 80 -65.48 -21.32 34.84
C LEU A 80 -65.94 -22.75 34.53
N LEU A 81 -65.29 -23.42 33.58
CA LEU A 81 -65.61 -24.78 33.14
C LEU A 81 -65.30 -25.83 34.20
N LEU A 82 -64.09 -25.86 34.76
CA LEU A 82 -63.69 -26.91 35.71
C LEU A 82 -64.45 -26.82 37.05
N GLU A 83 -64.90 -25.63 37.44
CA GLU A 83 -65.81 -25.43 38.59
C GLU A 83 -67.28 -25.73 38.25
N ASN A 84 -67.59 -25.96 36.96
CA ASN A 84 -68.95 -26.05 36.40
C ASN A 84 -69.89 -24.90 36.83
N ARG A 85 -69.34 -23.66 36.87
CA ARG A 85 -70.00 -22.53 37.52
C ARG A 85 -71.39 -22.28 36.92
N GLN A 86 -72.38 -22.11 37.78
CA GLN A 86 -73.75 -21.75 37.40
C GLN A 86 -73.82 -20.28 36.99
N ILE A 87 -74.36 -20.02 35.80
CA ILE A 87 -74.41 -18.70 35.15
C ILE A 87 -75.80 -18.55 34.53
N ASP A 88 -76.59 -17.59 35.03
CA ASP A 88 -77.95 -17.28 34.56
C ASP A 88 -78.88 -18.51 34.40
N GLY A 89 -78.75 -19.48 35.32
CA GLY A 89 -79.55 -20.72 35.34
C GLY A 89 -79.08 -21.84 34.40
N ALA A 90 -77.94 -21.68 33.74
CA ALA A 90 -77.27 -22.74 32.98
C ALA A 90 -75.90 -23.09 33.60
N SER A 91 -75.39 -24.30 33.35
CA SER A 91 -74.02 -24.64 33.73
C SER A 91 -73.02 -24.13 32.68
N ALA A 92 -71.80 -23.79 33.11
CA ALA A 92 -70.71 -23.43 32.18
C ALA A 92 -70.44 -24.54 31.14
N LEU A 93 -70.61 -25.82 31.52
CA LEU A 93 -70.50 -26.96 30.61
C LEU A 93 -71.56 -26.94 29.50
N ASP A 94 -72.83 -26.70 29.84
CA ASP A 94 -73.93 -26.68 28.87
C ASP A 94 -73.80 -25.54 27.85
N LEU A 95 -73.29 -24.38 28.29
CA LEU A 95 -73.02 -23.22 27.42
C LEU A 95 -71.81 -23.44 26.48
N PHE A 96 -70.90 -24.36 26.82
CA PHE A 96 -69.67 -24.60 26.07
C PHE A 96 -69.71 -25.85 25.18
N LEU A 97 -70.43 -26.91 25.57
CA LEU A 97 -70.57 -28.14 24.77
C LEU A 97 -71.01 -27.93 23.30
N PRO A 98 -71.85 -26.94 22.93
CA PRO A 98 -72.15 -26.64 21.52
C PRO A 98 -70.92 -26.23 20.69
N LYS A 99 -69.85 -25.73 21.32
CA LYS A 99 -68.65 -25.20 20.64
C LYS A 99 -67.68 -26.28 20.20
N CYS A 100 -67.74 -27.46 20.81
CA CYS A 100 -66.94 -28.62 20.43
C CYS A 100 -67.41 -29.28 19.12
N GLY A 101 -68.51 -28.80 18.52
CA GLY A 101 -69.06 -29.35 17.28
C GLY A 101 -69.25 -30.87 17.37
N ASP A 102 -68.74 -31.56 16.35
CA ASP A 102 -68.79 -33.01 16.18
C ASP A 102 -67.69 -33.78 16.94
N ASN A 103 -66.80 -33.11 17.68
CA ASN A 103 -65.70 -33.76 18.39
C ASN A 103 -66.15 -34.42 19.70
N GLU A 104 -66.67 -35.64 19.60
CA GLU A 104 -67.11 -36.42 20.77
C GLU A 104 -65.99 -36.85 21.72
N ILE A 105 -64.70 -36.79 21.32
CA ILE A 105 -63.57 -37.03 22.23
C ILE A 105 -63.45 -35.87 23.21
N LEU A 106 -63.30 -34.63 22.70
CA LEU A 106 -63.27 -33.43 23.54
C LEU A 106 -64.55 -33.29 24.40
N ARG A 107 -65.72 -33.61 23.84
CA ARG A 107 -67.00 -33.58 24.58
C ARG A 107 -67.03 -34.62 25.70
N GLY A 108 -66.40 -35.78 25.51
CA GLY A 108 -66.21 -36.79 26.54
C GLY A 108 -65.24 -36.33 27.63
N ASP A 109 -64.06 -35.84 27.26
CA ASP A 109 -62.99 -35.49 28.19
C ASP A 109 -63.30 -34.25 29.03
N LEU A 110 -64.03 -33.29 28.46
CA LEU A 110 -64.56 -32.14 29.21
C LEU A 110 -65.62 -32.62 30.22
N LYS A 111 -66.54 -33.52 29.85
CA LYS A 111 -67.50 -34.11 30.80
C LYS A 111 -66.81 -34.88 31.92
N ARG A 112 -65.72 -35.61 31.63
CA ARG A 112 -64.91 -36.30 32.65
C ARG A 112 -64.26 -35.31 33.61
N ALA A 113 -63.59 -34.27 33.10
CA ALA A 113 -62.89 -33.29 33.91
C ALA A 113 -63.83 -32.46 34.80
N VAL A 114 -65.02 -32.13 34.29
CA VAL A 114 -66.03 -31.32 34.97
C VAL A 114 -66.90 -32.15 35.93
N ALA A 115 -66.90 -33.48 35.83
CA ALA A 115 -67.48 -34.36 36.83
C ALA A 115 -66.63 -34.49 38.11
N ILE A 116 -65.37 -34.06 38.08
CA ILE A 116 -64.50 -34.00 39.26
C ILE A 116 -64.83 -32.73 40.06
N PRO A 117 -65.25 -32.80 41.33
CA PRO A 117 -65.57 -31.61 42.11
C PRO A 117 -64.34 -30.69 42.22
N SER A 118 -64.43 -29.45 41.75
CA SER A 118 -63.30 -28.53 41.82
C SER A 118 -63.69 -27.08 42.11
N LYS A 119 -62.73 -26.31 42.60
CA LYS A 119 -62.83 -24.87 42.84
C LYS A 119 -61.72 -24.14 42.10
N SER A 120 -62.06 -23.05 41.44
CA SER A 120 -61.13 -22.23 40.65
C SER A 120 -60.81 -20.90 41.34
N ILE A 121 -59.52 -20.56 41.42
CA ILE A 121 -59.03 -19.25 41.87
C ILE A 121 -58.40 -18.55 40.66
N LEU A 122 -59.18 -17.70 39.99
CA LEU A 122 -58.72 -16.87 38.87
C LEU A 122 -58.24 -15.51 39.38
N PHE A 123 -57.06 -15.07 38.97
CA PHE A 123 -56.53 -13.74 39.30
C PHE A 123 -55.45 -13.27 38.32
N ASN A 124 -55.39 -11.96 38.08
CA ASN A 124 -54.24 -11.31 37.45
C ASN A 124 -53.16 -11.06 38.51
N ILE A 125 -51.90 -11.43 38.22
CA ILE A 125 -50.83 -11.33 39.20
C ILE A 125 -50.42 -9.88 39.52
N ASP A 126 -50.24 -9.04 38.50
CA ASP A 126 -49.71 -7.68 38.67
C ASP A 126 -50.73 -6.78 39.41
N GLN A 127 -52.01 -6.89 39.05
CA GLN A 127 -53.11 -6.19 39.73
C GLN A 127 -53.22 -6.57 41.22
N LYS A 128 -53.02 -7.85 41.57
CA LYS A 128 -53.00 -8.30 42.97
C LYS A 128 -51.68 -7.94 43.68
N ALA A 129 -50.59 -7.71 42.95
CA ALA A 129 -49.24 -7.44 43.46
C ALA A 129 -48.95 -5.98 43.78
N ASP A 130 -49.57 -4.97 43.13
CA ASP A 130 -49.29 -3.53 43.37
C ASP A 130 -49.52 -3.05 44.83
N VAL A 131 -50.18 -3.86 45.67
CA VAL A 131 -50.36 -3.63 47.12
C VAL A 131 -49.12 -4.07 47.94
N ILE A 132 -48.15 -4.72 47.32
CA ILE A 132 -46.98 -5.37 47.93
C ILE A 132 -45.71 -4.90 47.20
N SER A 133 -44.62 -4.64 47.92
CA SER A 133 -43.40 -4.11 47.31
C SER A 133 -42.74 -5.15 46.39
N LYS A 134 -42.76 -4.90 45.07
CA LYS A 134 -42.18 -5.77 44.01
C LYS A 134 -40.68 -6.06 44.16
N THR A 135 -40.00 -5.37 45.07
CA THR A 135 -38.59 -5.58 45.44
C THR A 135 -38.34 -6.77 46.37
N GLN A 136 -39.36 -7.43 46.92
CA GLN A 136 -39.19 -8.56 47.83
C GLN A 136 -39.13 -9.91 47.09
N ILE A 137 -38.20 -10.77 47.51
CA ILE A 137 -37.96 -12.09 46.90
C ILE A 137 -39.20 -13.00 46.97
N ASP A 138 -39.99 -12.85 48.04
CA ASP A 138 -41.16 -13.69 48.33
C ASP A 138 -42.48 -13.10 47.77
N ALA A 139 -42.43 -12.00 46.99
CA ALA A 139 -43.61 -11.28 46.54
C ALA A 139 -44.60 -12.15 45.74
N LEU A 140 -44.11 -13.11 44.96
CA LEU A 140 -44.95 -14.09 44.26
C LEU A 140 -45.75 -14.98 45.24
N LEU A 141 -45.08 -15.54 46.25
CA LEU A 141 -45.72 -16.40 47.25
C LEU A 141 -46.75 -15.61 48.05
N ALA A 142 -46.45 -14.36 48.39
CA ALA A 142 -47.38 -13.48 49.10
C ALA A 142 -48.70 -13.25 48.33
N VAL A 143 -48.67 -13.18 46.99
CA VAL A 143 -49.88 -13.10 46.16
C VAL A 143 -50.66 -14.42 46.17
N PHE A 144 -49.99 -15.57 46.02
CA PHE A 144 -50.64 -16.89 46.09
C PHE A 144 -51.33 -17.14 47.44
N VAL A 145 -50.65 -16.82 48.54
CA VAL A 145 -51.22 -16.89 49.91
C VAL A 145 -52.41 -15.95 50.03
N LYS A 146 -52.29 -14.68 49.60
CA LYS A 146 -53.36 -13.68 49.63
C LYS A 146 -54.63 -14.13 48.91
N VAL A 147 -54.54 -14.67 47.70
CA VAL A 147 -55.75 -15.09 46.94
C VAL A 147 -56.37 -16.38 47.49
N PHE A 148 -55.55 -17.27 48.08
CA PHE A 148 -56.04 -18.44 48.80
C PHE A 148 -56.72 -18.08 50.13
N ASP A 149 -56.18 -17.09 50.85
CA ASP A 149 -56.81 -16.49 52.03
C ASP A 149 -58.14 -15.82 51.66
N GLU A 150 -58.16 -15.00 50.59
CA GLU A 150 -59.37 -14.34 50.06
C GLU A 150 -60.44 -15.39 49.67
N MET A 151 -60.07 -16.48 49.00
CA MET A 151 -60.98 -17.60 48.66
C MET A 151 -61.54 -18.30 49.90
N CYS A 152 -60.72 -18.54 50.92
CA CYS A 152 -61.14 -19.09 52.21
C CYS A 152 -61.98 -18.12 53.06
N GLY A 153 -62.19 -16.86 52.62
CA GLY A 153 -62.90 -15.82 53.38
C GLY A 153 -62.05 -15.06 54.41
N TYR A 154 -60.76 -15.39 54.51
CA TYR A 154 -59.79 -14.75 55.40
C TYR A 154 -59.27 -13.41 54.83
N TYR A 155 -58.52 -12.67 55.64
CA TYR A 155 -58.06 -11.32 55.31
C TYR A 155 -56.71 -11.31 54.58
N GLY A 156 -56.70 -11.75 53.31
CA GLY A 156 -55.49 -11.85 52.48
C GLY A 156 -54.67 -10.57 52.29
N LYS A 157 -55.22 -9.39 52.60
CA LYS A 157 -54.44 -8.13 52.67
C LYS A 157 -53.34 -8.16 53.76
N GLN A 158 -53.50 -8.96 54.81
CA GLN A 158 -52.52 -9.10 55.90
C GLN A 158 -52.47 -10.55 56.41
N GLY A 159 -51.59 -11.37 55.83
CA GLY A 159 -51.52 -12.82 56.10
C GLY A 159 -51.36 -13.24 57.58
N HIS A 160 -50.80 -12.39 58.45
CA HIS A 160 -50.75 -12.66 59.89
C HIS A 160 -52.13 -12.61 60.58
N ILE A 161 -53.07 -11.82 60.04
CA ILE A 161 -54.48 -11.82 60.46
C ILE A 161 -55.19 -13.03 59.86
N ALA A 162 -54.95 -13.36 58.59
CA ALA A 162 -55.51 -14.56 57.97
C ALA A 162 -55.07 -15.85 58.68
N GLN A 163 -53.83 -15.93 59.16
CA GLN A 163 -53.36 -17.05 59.98
C GLN A 163 -54.08 -17.12 61.33
N PHE A 164 -54.33 -15.99 61.99
CA PHE A 164 -55.13 -15.93 63.22
C PHE A 164 -56.58 -16.40 62.99
N GLU A 165 -57.19 -16.02 61.86
CA GLU A 165 -58.52 -16.49 61.47
C GLU A 165 -58.53 -18.01 61.18
N ARG A 166 -57.54 -18.51 60.43
CA ARG A 166 -57.31 -19.95 60.14
C ARG A 166 -57.09 -20.77 61.42
N ASP A 167 -56.34 -20.25 62.38
CA ASP A 167 -56.04 -20.92 63.65
C ASP A 167 -57.27 -20.97 64.58
N LEU A 168 -58.19 -20.01 64.46
CA LEU A 168 -59.50 -20.06 65.13
C LEU A 168 -60.48 -20.99 64.41
N ASP A 169 -60.49 -21.00 63.07
CA ASP A 169 -61.35 -21.86 62.26
C ASP A 169 -61.02 -23.34 62.43
N SER A 170 -59.74 -23.70 62.38
CA SER A 170 -59.26 -25.07 62.64
C SER A 170 -59.61 -25.63 64.03
N ARG A 171 -60.07 -24.77 64.95
CA ARG A 171 -60.53 -25.12 66.30
C ARG A 171 -62.05 -25.01 66.48
N GLY A 172 -62.80 -24.63 65.45
CA GLY A 172 -64.25 -24.38 65.52
C GLY A 172 -64.63 -23.11 66.30
N LEU A 173 -63.70 -22.19 66.53
CA LEU A 173 -63.89 -20.98 67.35
C LEU A 173 -64.15 -19.72 66.51
N TYR A 174 -63.95 -19.74 65.19
CA TYR A 174 -64.02 -18.53 64.36
C TYR A 174 -65.41 -17.87 64.33
N GLU A 175 -66.52 -18.62 64.25
CA GLU A 175 -67.87 -18.03 64.36
C GLU A 175 -68.16 -17.46 65.75
N GLN A 176 -67.65 -18.11 66.80
CA GLN A 176 -67.79 -17.65 68.19
C GLN A 176 -67.02 -16.34 68.40
N PHE A 177 -65.79 -16.25 67.87
CA PHE A 177 -64.99 -15.04 67.85
C PHE A 177 -65.65 -13.91 67.05
N LYS A 178 -66.17 -14.18 65.84
CA LYS A 178 -66.88 -13.18 65.04
C LYS A 178 -68.10 -12.62 65.78
N SER A 179 -68.88 -13.49 66.42
CA SER A 179 -70.06 -13.11 67.22
C SER A 179 -69.70 -12.30 68.47
N ALA A 180 -68.65 -12.72 69.21
CA ALA A 180 -68.14 -12.01 70.38
C ALA A 180 -67.55 -10.63 70.01
N TYR A 181 -66.83 -10.55 68.88
CA TYR A 181 -66.30 -9.30 68.35
C TYR A 181 -67.41 -8.34 67.95
N GLU A 182 -68.42 -8.79 67.21
CA GLU A 182 -69.54 -7.92 66.83
C GLU A 182 -70.33 -7.41 68.05
N THR A 183 -70.56 -8.28 69.03
CA THR A 183 -71.19 -7.91 70.32
C THR A 183 -70.36 -6.89 71.10
N THR A 184 -69.02 -6.95 71.03
CA THR A 184 -68.12 -6.08 71.79
C THR A 184 -67.83 -4.75 71.07
N ALA A 185 -67.69 -4.78 69.74
CA ALA A 185 -67.26 -3.64 68.92
C ALA A 185 -68.41 -2.90 68.22
N GLY A 186 -69.62 -3.47 68.19
CA GLY A 186 -70.76 -2.92 67.44
C GLY A 186 -70.60 -2.96 65.92
N ARG A 187 -69.71 -3.82 65.41
CA ARG A 187 -69.42 -3.98 63.97
C ARG A 187 -68.95 -5.40 63.64
N THR A 188 -69.32 -5.89 62.46
CA THR A 188 -68.84 -7.18 61.94
C THR A 188 -67.31 -7.27 61.90
N TRP A 189 -66.78 -8.46 62.19
CA TRP A 189 -65.33 -8.72 62.15
C TRP A 189 -64.70 -8.42 60.78
N GLN A 190 -65.44 -8.66 59.68
CA GLN A 190 -64.99 -8.38 58.32
C GLN A 190 -64.65 -6.89 58.10
N LYS A 191 -65.26 -5.96 58.87
CA LYS A 191 -64.90 -4.53 58.90
C LYS A 191 -63.89 -4.22 60.01
N GLY A 192 -63.94 -4.92 61.14
CA GLY A 192 -62.99 -4.77 62.25
C GLY A 192 -61.55 -5.09 61.87
N ARG A 193 -61.34 -6.18 61.11
CA ARG A 193 -60.03 -6.67 60.67
C ARG A 193 -59.26 -5.69 59.78
N GLU A 194 -59.95 -4.79 59.08
CA GLU A 194 -59.30 -3.72 58.30
C GLU A 194 -58.69 -2.63 59.19
N GLN A 195 -59.17 -2.49 60.44
CA GLN A 195 -58.76 -1.47 61.40
C GLN A 195 -58.11 -2.07 62.67
N ALA A 196 -57.47 -3.23 62.55
CA ALA A 196 -56.95 -4.04 63.66
C ALA A 196 -56.13 -3.27 64.72
N LEU A 197 -55.36 -2.25 64.32
CA LEU A 197 -54.58 -1.40 65.24
C LEU A 197 -55.47 -0.53 66.17
N LEU A 198 -56.60 -0.05 65.67
CA LEU A 198 -57.57 0.73 66.46
C LEU A 198 -58.42 -0.20 67.34
N GLU A 199 -58.68 -1.43 66.84
CA GLU A 199 -59.59 -2.40 67.44
C GLU A 199 -58.93 -3.38 68.41
N ALA A 200 -57.62 -3.26 68.66
CA ALA A 200 -56.83 -4.22 69.46
C ALA A 200 -57.44 -4.61 70.82
N LYS A 201 -58.12 -3.68 71.51
CA LYS A 201 -58.85 -3.95 72.77
C LYS A 201 -60.09 -4.83 72.57
N ASN A 202 -60.87 -4.55 71.53
CA ASN A 202 -62.09 -5.30 71.22
C ASN A 202 -61.74 -6.70 70.70
N ILE A 203 -60.64 -6.81 69.96
CA ILE A 203 -60.06 -8.07 69.48
C ILE A 203 -59.58 -8.93 70.64
N ALA A 204 -58.86 -8.36 71.62
CA ALA A 204 -58.43 -9.06 72.82
C ALA A 204 -59.63 -9.62 73.63
N LYS A 205 -60.67 -8.80 73.83
CA LYS A 205 -61.93 -9.21 74.49
C LYS A 205 -62.63 -10.35 73.76
N ALA A 206 -62.85 -10.20 72.46
CA ALA A 206 -63.51 -11.22 71.66
C ALA A 206 -62.73 -12.54 71.62
N TYR A 207 -61.40 -12.47 71.57
CA TYR A 207 -60.53 -13.64 71.62
C TYR A 207 -60.56 -14.33 72.98
N ALA A 208 -60.49 -13.56 74.08
CA ALA A 208 -60.62 -14.10 75.44
C ALA A 208 -61.98 -14.79 75.63
N GLN A 209 -63.08 -14.14 75.22
CA GLN A 209 -64.43 -14.70 75.28
C GLN A 209 -64.59 -15.98 74.44
N ALA A 210 -64.04 -16.02 73.23
CA ALA A 210 -64.14 -17.18 72.33
C ALA A 210 -63.19 -18.34 72.69
N THR A 211 -62.16 -18.10 73.50
CA THR A 211 -61.18 -19.13 73.93
C THR A 211 -61.30 -19.54 75.39
N GLY A 212 -62.15 -18.88 76.18
CA GLY A 212 -62.24 -19.09 77.64
C GLY A 212 -61.02 -18.58 78.42
N GLY A 213 -60.25 -17.65 77.82
CA GLY A 213 -59.02 -17.10 78.37
C GLY A 213 -59.19 -15.77 79.12
N ASP A 214 -58.07 -15.25 79.63
CA ASP A 214 -57.99 -13.93 80.27
C ASP A 214 -57.76 -12.79 79.24
N GLU A 215 -58.43 -11.65 79.44
CA GLU A 215 -58.34 -10.47 78.58
C GLU A 215 -56.93 -9.85 78.58
N ALA A 216 -56.27 -9.77 79.74
CA ALA A 216 -54.93 -9.18 79.81
C ALA A 216 -53.89 -10.02 79.05
N SER A 217 -54.02 -11.35 79.10
CA SER A 217 -53.21 -12.32 78.37
C SER A 217 -53.48 -12.30 76.85
N ALA A 218 -54.72 -11.99 76.45
CA ALA A 218 -55.14 -11.84 75.05
C ALA A 218 -54.71 -10.51 74.41
N MET A 219 -54.33 -9.50 75.20
CA MET A 219 -53.89 -8.21 74.68
C MET A 219 -52.65 -8.36 73.76
N GLY A 220 -52.68 -7.64 72.63
CA GLY A 220 -51.62 -7.72 71.61
C GLY A 220 -51.53 -9.07 70.87
N ILE A 221 -52.59 -9.88 70.84
CA ILE A 221 -52.56 -11.20 70.16
C ILE A 221 -52.14 -11.09 68.69
N LEU A 222 -52.66 -10.11 67.94
CA LEU A 222 -52.29 -9.92 66.54
C LEU A 222 -50.83 -9.46 66.35
N ASP A 223 -50.23 -8.76 67.32
CA ASP A 223 -48.81 -8.40 67.28
C ASP A 223 -47.90 -9.62 67.53
N LYS A 224 -48.36 -10.60 68.34
CA LYS A 224 -47.70 -11.91 68.50
C LYS A 224 -47.74 -12.67 67.18
N TYR A 225 -48.89 -12.75 66.50
CA TYR A 225 -48.98 -13.32 65.15
C TYR A 225 -48.09 -12.55 64.16
N ARG A 226 -48.14 -11.21 64.14
CA ARG A 226 -47.36 -10.36 63.22
C ARG A 226 -45.85 -10.52 63.35
N SER A 227 -45.35 -10.76 64.57
CA SER A 227 -43.92 -10.95 64.83
C SER A 227 -43.44 -12.38 64.57
N GLN A 228 -44.33 -13.37 64.63
CA GLN A 228 -44.02 -14.78 64.36
C GLN A 228 -44.32 -15.21 62.91
N TYR A 229 -45.18 -14.49 62.20
CA TYR A 229 -45.64 -14.85 60.84
C TYR A 229 -44.50 -14.91 59.83
N ARG A 230 -44.25 -16.14 59.36
CA ARG A 230 -43.42 -16.48 58.21
C ARG A 230 -44.13 -17.62 57.49
N VAL A 231 -44.16 -17.59 56.17
CA VAL A 231 -44.74 -18.65 55.33
C VAL A 231 -43.75 -18.94 54.22
N SER A 232 -43.27 -20.19 54.16
CA SER A 232 -42.50 -20.70 53.04
C SER A 232 -43.41 -21.32 51.98
N ILE A 233 -42.82 -21.68 50.83
CA ILE A 233 -43.54 -22.38 49.75
C ILE A 233 -44.06 -23.75 50.22
N GLU A 234 -43.34 -24.43 51.12
CA GLU A 234 -43.79 -25.71 51.69
C GLU A 234 -44.95 -25.52 52.68
N ASP A 235 -44.88 -24.50 53.55
CA ASP A 235 -45.98 -24.17 54.47
C ASP A 235 -47.28 -23.85 53.70
N PHE A 236 -47.18 -23.12 52.59
CA PHE A 236 -48.32 -22.83 51.74
C PHE A 236 -48.88 -24.09 51.05
N ALA A 237 -48.02 -24.98 50.54
CA ALA A 237 -48.47 -26.24 49.96
C ALA A 237 -49.14 -27.17 51.00
N GLU A 238 -48.68 -27.13 52.26
CA GLU A 238 -49.31 -27.85 53.38
C GLU A 238 -50.66 -27.22 53.78
N GLN A 239 -50.79 -25.88 53.76
CA GLN A 239 -52.06 -25.18 53.97
C GLN A 239 -53.10 -25.49 52.89
N VAL A 240 -52.69 -25.55 51.62
CA VAL A 240 -53.54 -25.97 50.50
C VAL A 240 -53.96 -27.44 50.65
N HIS A 241 -53.03 -28.32 51.02
CA HIS A 241 -53.34 -29.72 51.30
C HIS A 241 -54.34 -29.89 52.44
N ALA A 242 -54.14 -29.19 53.56
CA ALA A 242 -55.02 -29.21 54.73
C ALA A 242 -56.42 -28.59 54.48
N TYR A 243 -56.58 -27.78 53.42
CA TYR A 243 -57.90 -27.35 52.94
C TYR A 243 -58.56 -28.44 52.09
N ILE A 244 -57.82 -29.06 51.16
CA ILE A 244 -58.32 -30.13 50.28
C ILE A 244 -58.77 -31.36 51.09
N GLU A 245 -58.05 -31.74 52.14
CA GLU A 245 -58.40 -32.85 53.04
C GLU A 245 -59.71 -32.64 53.83
N ARG A 246 -60.28 -31.42 53.83
CA ARG A 246 -61.60 -31.14 54.42
C ARG A 246 -62.76 -31.27 53.41
N GLN A 247 -62.47 -31.51 52.14
CA GLN A 247 -63.45 -31.60 51.05
C GLN A 247 -63.76 -33.07 50.68
N SER A 248 -64.50 -33.30 49.60
CA SER A 248 -64.71 -34.65 49.05
C SER A 248 -63.38 -35.30 48.61
N PRO A 249 -63.23 -36.64 48.63
CA PRO A 249 -61.96 -37.32 48.34
C PRO A 249 -61.29 -36.90 47.02
N ASP A 250 -62.09 -36.79 45.97
CA ASP A 250 -61.65 -36.43 44.60
C ASP A 250 -61.57 -34.92 44.34
N PHE A 251 -61.76 -34.08 45.37
CA PHE A 251 -61.80 -32.62 45.23
C PHE A 251 -60.49 -32.06 44.67
N ARG A 252 -60.59 -31.03 43.82
CA ARG A 252 -59.44 -30.30 43.26
C ARG A 252 -59.50 -28.79 43.46
N LEU A 253 -58.35 -28.18 43.71
CA LEU A 253 -58.16 -26.73 43.74
C LEU A 253 -57.30 -26.28 42.55
N ASN A 254 -57.84 -25.37 41.73
CA ASN A 254 -57.21 -24.93 40.49
C ASN A 254 -56.81 -23.45 40.59
N PHE A 255 -55.51 -23.14 40.61
CA PHE A 255 -55.00 -21.77 40.55
C PHE A 255 -54.82 -21.35 39.08
N PHE A 256 -55.54 -20.31 38.66
CA PHE A 256 -55.50 -19.74 37.32
C PHE A 256 -54.89 -18.34 37.39
N VAL A 257 -53.64 -18.21 36.95
CA VAL A 257 -52.83 -16.99 37.15
C VAL A 257 -52.54 -16.31 35.82
N ASP A 258 -53.09 -15.12 35.62
CA ASP A 258 -52.90 -14.34 34.40
C ASP A 258 -51.71 -13.38 34.49
N GLU A 259 -51.07 -13.14 33.34
CA GLU A 259 -49.93 -12.23 33.10
C GLU A 259 -48.61 -12.55 33.84
N VAL A 260 -48.50 -13.75 34.41
CA VAL A 260 -47.29 -14.31 35.06
C VAL A 260 -46.02 -14.07 34.27
N GLY A 261 -46.06 -14.22 32.94
CA GLY A 261 -44.91 -13.99 32.08
C GLY A 261 -44.31 -12.58 32.13
N GLN A 262 -45.12 -11.53 32.32
CA GLN A 262 -44.58 -10.16 32.44
C GLN A 262 -43.96 -9.92 33.81
N TYR A 263 -44.70 -10.27 34.89
CA TYR A 263 -44.28 -10.07 36.27
C TYR A 263 -42.92 -10.70 36.64
N ILE A 264 -42.53 -11.78 35.95
CA ILE A 264 -41.26 -12.49 36.19
C ILE A 264 -40.17 -12.21 35.14
N ALA A 265 -40.45 -11.42 34.09
CA ALA A 265 -39.52 -11.21 32.97
C ALA A 265 -38.18 -10.61 33.41
N GLU A 266 -38.21 -9.67 34.36
CA GLU A 266 -37.02 -9.00 34.90
C GLU A 266 -36.33 -9.80 36.04
N ASN A 267 -36.91 -10.91 36.52
CA ASN A 267 -36.43 -11.59 37.72
C ASN A 267 -36.57 -13.12 37.67
N VAL A 268 -35.47 -13.78 37.25
CA VAL A 268 -35.32 -15.24 37.18
C VAL A 268 -35.72 -15.95 38.50
N LYS A 269 -35.49 -15.33 39.68
CA LYS A 269 -35.84 -15.95 40.97
C LYS A 269 -37.35 -16.09 41.18
N LEU A 270 -38.16 -15.18 40.64
CA LEU A 270 -39.63 -15.31 40.71
C LEU A 270 -40.12 -16.48 39.86
N MET A 271 -39.50 -16.73 38.69
CA MET A 271 -39.76 -17.93 37.89
C MET A 271 -39.36 -19.22 38.66
N THR A 272 -38.22 -19.23 39.35
CA THR A 272 -37.85 -20.37 40.23
C THR A 272 -38.86 -20.58 41.35
N ASN A 273 -39.31 -19.51 42.01
CA ASN A 273 -40.31 -19.60 43.08
C ASN A 273 -41.65 -20.15 42.55
N LEU A 274 -42.08 -19.76 41.33
CA LEU A 274 -43.28 -20.30 40.68
C LEU A 274 -43.17 -21.82 40.41
N GLN A 275 -42.01 -22.25 39.91
CA GLN A 275 -41.70 -23.67 39.69
C GLN A 275 -41.80 -24.43 41.02
N THR A 276 -41.17 -23.94 42.10
CA THR A 276 -41.23 -24.59 43.41
C THR A 276 -42.65 -24.60 44.00
N ILE A 277 -43.45 -23.55 43.80
CA ILE A 277 -44.89 -23.52 44.21
C ILE A 277 -45.67 -24.65 43.53
N ALA A 278 -45.46 -24.87 42.23
CA ALA A 278 -46.09 -25.99 41.50
C ALA A 278 -45.56 -27.36 41.97
N GLU A 279 -44.23 -27.55 42.05
CA GLU A 279 -43.58 -28.81 42.45
C GLU A 279 -43.94 -29.23 43.89
N SER A 280 -44.00 -28.28 44.84
CA SER A 280 -44.43 -28.54 46.21
C SER A 280 -45.91 -28.95 46.27
N MET A 281 -46.80 -28.28 45.53
CA MET A 281 -48.21 -28.68 45.46
C MET A 281 -48.41 -30.04 44.75
N ALA A 282 -47.65 -30.35 43.71
CA ALA A 282 -47.68 -31.66 43.05
C ALA A 282 -47.33 -32.78 44.03
N THR A 283 -46.28 -32.56 44.84
CA THR A 283 -45.76 -33.51 45.83
C THR A 283 -46.71 -33.70 47.01
N LYS A 284 -47.22 -32.61 47.59
CA LYS A 284 -48.11 -32.64 48.77
C LYS A 284 -49.54 -33.06 48.39
N CYS A 285 -50.14 -32.43 47.39
CA CYS A 285 -51.55 -32.61 47.04
C CYS A 285 -51.81 -33.75 46.02
N ARG A 286 -50.75 -34.33 45.42
CA ARG A 286 -50.83 -35.51 44.53
C ARG A 286 -51.86 -35.37 43.40
N GLY A 287 -51.82 -34.24 42.68
CA GLY A 287 -52.73 -33.97 41.56
C GLY A 287 -54.09 -33.38 41.94
N ARG A 288 -54.37 -33.17 43.24
CA ARG A 288 -55.55 -32.43 43.71
C ARG A 288 -55.37 -30.91 43.77
N ALA A 289 -54.17 -30.39 43.45
CA ALA A 289 -53.91 -28.96 43.31
C ALA A 289 -53.19 -28.68 41.99
N TRP A 290 -53.73 -27.79 41.15
CA TRP A 290 -53.20 -27.46 39.82
C TRP A 290 -52.84 -25.97 39.70
N VAL A 291 -51.85 -25.67 38.85
CA VAL A 291 -51.36 -24.30 38.60
C VAL A 291 -51.32 -24.05 37.09
N ILE A 292 -52.25 -23.25 36.60
CA ILE A 292 -52.38 -22.88 35.19
C ILE A 292 -51.98 -21.41 35.06
N VAL A 293 -50.97 -21.12 34.24
CA VAL A 293 -50.39 -19.76 34.11
C VAL A 293 -50.36 -19.27 32.67
N THR A 294 -50.52 -17.96 32.45
CA THR A 294 -50.31 -17.35 31.12
C THR A 294 -48.98 -16.59 31.02
N ALA A 295 -48.36 -16.68 29.83
CA ALA A 295 -47.15 -15.92 29.51
C ALA A 295 -47.09 -15.54 28.04
N GLN A 296 -46.20 -14.60 27.70
CA GLN A 296 -45.90 -14.28 26.31
C GLN A 296 -45.01 -15.37 25.67
N GLU A 297 -45.11 -15.52 24.35
CA GLU A 297 -44.44 -16.58 23.59
C GLU A 297 -42.92 -16.41 23.51
N ASP A 298 -42.47 -15.18 23.25
CA ASP A 298 -41.05 -14.84 23.14
C ASP A 298 -40.64 -13.89 24.27
N MET A 299 -40.26 -14.48 25.40
CA MET A 299 -39.69 -13.73 26.52
C MET A 299 -38.25 -13.25 26.25
N GLY A 300 -37.62 -13.69 25.14
CA GLY A 300 -36.27 -13.32 24.75
C GLY A 300 -36.16 -11.90 24.19
N THR A 301 -37.25 -11.33 23.66
CA THR A 301 -37.31 -9.93 23.20
C THR A 301 -37.92 -8.97 24.22
N VAL A 302 -38.65 -9.48 25.22
CA VAL A 302 -39.17 -8.68 26.35
C VAL A 302 -38.04 -8.23 27.29
N VAL A 303 -36.99 -9.05 27.45
CA VAL A 303 -35.78 -8.71 28.22
C VAL A 303 -34.87 -7.79 27.40
N GLY A 304 -35.17 -6.49 27.43
CA GLY A 304 -34.32 -5.46 26.85
C GLY A 304 -32.94 -5.41 27.50
N GLU A 305 -31.89 -5.45 26.67
CA GLU A 305 -30.50 -5.09 27.02
C GLU A 305 -29.77 -5.93 28.11
N MET A 306 -30.32 -7.09 28.53
CA MET A 306 -29.57 -8.08 29.33
C MET A 306 -29.20 -9.35 28.54
N GLY A 307 -28.02 -9.91 28.85
CA GLY A 307 -27.27 -10.75 27.90
C GLY A 307 -27.83 -12.15 27.61
N LYS A 308 -27.45 -12.70 26.44
CA LYS A 308 -27.83 -14.00 25.86
C LYS A 308 -27.74 -15.26 26.77
N GLN A 309 -27.17 -15.15 27.97
CA GLN A 309 -27.16 -16.23 28.94
C GLN A 309 -28.53 -16.40 29.65
N GLN A 310 -29.24 -15.31 29.98
CA GLN A 310 -30.46 -15.38 30.80
C GLN A 310 -31.63 -16.10 30.09
N GLY A 311 -31.85 -15.84 28.79
CA GLY A 311 -32.91 -16.51 28.01
C GLY A 311 -32.76 -18.04 27.89
N ASN A 312 -31.53 -18.55 27.96
CA ASN A 312 -31.26 -19.98 27.98
C ASN A 312 -31.68 -20.64 29.30
N ASP A 313 -31.65 -19.92 30.44
CA ASP A 313 -32.05 -20.47 31.73
C ASP A 313 -33.57 -20.43 31.93
N PHE A 314 -34.25 -19.37 31.47
CA PHE A 314 -35.72 -19.35 31.38
C PHE A 314 -36.26 -20.54 30.57
N SER A 315 -35.62 -20.86 29.43
CA SER A 315 -36.01 -21.99 28.58
C SER A 315 -35.92 -23.35 29.29
N LYS A 316 -34.91 -23.53 30.17
CA LYS A 316 -34.76 -24.75 31.00
C LYS A 316 -35.79 -24.83 32.12
N ILE A 317 -36.13 -23.70 32.76
CA ILE A 317 -37.11 -23.67 33.85
C ILE A 317 -38.52 -23.94 33.30
N GLN A 318 -38.87 -23.32 32.18
CA GLN A 318 -40.15 -23.57 31.49
C GLN A 318 -40.30 -25.06 31.10
N ALA A 319 -39.22 -25.82 30.90
CA ALA A 319 -39.28 -27.24 30.55
C ALA A 319 -39.88 -28.14 31.66
N ARG A 320 -40.04 -27.62 32.88
CA ARG A 320 -40.66 -28.34 34.01
C ARG A 320 -42.18 -28.20 34.07
N PHE A 321 -42.75 -27.21 33.38
CA PHE A 321 -44.18 -27.18 33.08
C PHE A 321 -44.44 -28.13 31.90
N ALA A 322 -44.75 -29.39 32.22
CA ALA A 322 -44.93 -30.47 31.24
C ALA A 322 -46.09 -30.18 30.27
N ASN A 323 -47.22 -29.68 30.80
CA ASN A 323 -48.42 -29.40 30.03
C ASN A 323 -48.33 -28.01 29.39
N ARG A 324 -48.20 -27.94 28.06
CA ARG A 324 -47.97 -26.69 27.31
C ARG A 324 -49.07 -26.41 26.29
N MET A 325 -49.86 -25.37 26.53
CA MET A 325 -50.87 -24.89 25.58
C MET A 325 -50.31 -23.67 24.84
N LYS A 326 -49.78 -23.90 23.64
CA LYS A 326 -49.32 -22.82 22.75
C LYS A 326 -50.45 -22.41 21.80
N LEU A 327 -50.71 -21.10 21.74
CA LEU A 327 -51.68 -20.43 20.86
C LEU A 327 -50.93 -19.66 19.77
N THR A 328 -51.35 -19.78 18.51
CA THR A 328 -50.62 -19.28 17.33
C THR A 328 -51.41 -18.25 16.51
N SER A 329 -50.77 -17.67 15.49
CA SER A 329 -51.41 -16.68 14.61
C SER A 329 -52.62 -17.22 13.85
N ALA A 330 -52.67 -18.54 13.63
CA ALA A 330 -53.81 -19.21 13.00
C ALA A 330 -55.09 -19.09 13.84
N ASP A 331 -54.97 -19.16 15.18
CA ASP A 331 -56.11 -19.03 16.10
C ASP A 331 -56.84 -17.70 15.91
N VAL A 332 -56.11 -16.58 15.79
CA VAL A 332 -56.74 -15.25 15.72
C VAL A 332 -57.44 -15.03 14.37
N ALA A 333 -56.89 -15.54 13.27
CA ALA A 333 -57.57 -15.54 11.98
C ALA A 333 -58.86 -16.39 12.04
N GLU A 334 -58.80 -17.58 12.64
CA GLU A 334 -59.96 -18.47 12.80
C GLU A 334 -61.03 -17.87 13.73
N VAL A 335 -60.63 -17.18 14.82
CA VAL A 335 -61.53 -16.41 15.69
C VAL A 335 -62.23 -15.30 14.93
N ILE A 336 -61.53 -14.52 14.09
CA ILE A 336 -62.17 -13.47 13.28
C ILE A 336 -63.14 -14.09 12.27
N GLN A 337 -62.72 -15.16 11.58
CA GLN A 337 -63.55 -15.91 10.63
C GLN A 337 -64.85 -16.46 11.26
N LYS A 338 -64.75 -17.13 12.42
CA LYS A 338 -65.91 -17.74 13.13
C LYS A 338 -66.75 -16.71 13.90
N ARG A 339 -66.16 -15.72 14.57
CA ARG A 339 -66.86 -14.78 15.48
C ARG A 339 -67.41 -13.54 14.76
N LEU A 340 -66.69 -12.98 13.80
CA LEU A 340 -67.06 -11.76 13.09
C LEU A 340 -67.60 -12.06 11.69
N LEU A 341 -66.93 -12.93 10.93
CA LEU A 341 -67.14 -13.05 9.48
C LEU A 341 -68.00 -14.24 9.05
N MET A 342 -68.66 -14.99 9.96
CA MET A 342 -69.61 -16.03 9.56
C MET A 342 -70.72 -15.45 8.67
N LYS A 343 -71.08 -16.16 7.60
CA LYS A 343 -71.98 -15.67 6.55
C LYS A 343 -73.38 -16.27 6.63
N THR A 344 -74.37 -15.53 6.13
CA THR A 344 -75.73 -16.06 5.88
C THR A 344 -75.70 -17.05 4.71
N ALA A 345 -76.69 -17.95 4.61
CA ALA A 345 -76.76 -18.92 3.52
C ALA A 345 -76.83 -18.27 2.12
N GLU A 346 -77.42 -17.07 2.01
CA GLU A 346 -77.40 -16.28 0.77
C GLU A 346 -76.02 -15.66 0.49
N GLY A 347 -75.35 -15.14 1.52
CA GLY A 347 -73.96 -14.67 1.41
C GLY A 347 -72.99 -15.77 0.97
N VAL A 348 -73.16 -17.00 1.48
CA VAL A 348 -72.41 -18.19 1.06
C VAL A 348 -72.58 -18.46 -0.45
N ARG A 349 -73.80 -18.34 -0.98
CA ARG A 349 -74.07 -18.50 -2.42
C ARG A 349 -73.36 -17.41 -3.24
N LEU A 350 -73.62 -16.14 -2.95
CA LEU A 350 -73.09 -15.01 -3.71
C LEU A 350 -71.56 -14.98 -3.73
N LEU A 351 -70.92 -15.33 -2.61
CA LEU A 351 -69.45 -15.43 -2.53
C LEU A 351 -68.89 -16.67 -3.23
N SER A 352 -69.67 -17.74 -3.38
CA SER A 352 -69.28 -18.90 -4.21
C SER A 352 -69.20 -18.51 -5.68
N ASP A 353 -70.18 -17.74 -6.18
CA ASP A 353 -70.21 -17.29 -7.57
C ASP A 353 -69.01 -16.38 -7.89
N ILE A 354 -68.67 -15.45 -6.96
CA ILE A 354 -67.47 -14.60 -7.07
C ILE A 354 -66.18 -15.44 -7.03
N TYR A 355 -66.09 -16.44 -6.14
CA TYR A 355 -64.93 -17.34 -6.08
C TYR A 355 -64.74 -18.10 -7.41
N HIS A 356 -65.81 -18.65 -7.99
CA HIS A 356 -65.73 -19.36 -9.27
C HIS A 356 -65.33 -18.44 -10.43
N ALA A 357 -65.75 -17.16 -10.40
CA ALA A 357 -65.32 -16.18 -11.39
C ALA A 357 -63.86 -15.71 -11.23
N GLN A 358 -63.36 -15.58 -10.00
CA GLN A 358 -62.09 -14.87 -9.71
C GLN A 358 -60.93 -15.74 -9.20
N SER A 359 -61.16 -17.00 -8.82
CA SER A 359 -60.14 -17.89 -8.23
C SER A 359 -58.87 -18.04 -9.08
N ASN A 360 -58.99 -18.07 -10.41
CA ASN A 360 -57.83 -18.08 -11.32
C ASN A 360 -56.98 -16.81 -11.25
N ASN A 361 -57.57 -15.67 -10.89
CA ASN A 361 -56.91 -14.36 -10.81
C ASN A 361 -56.23 -14.11 -9.45
N PHE A 362 -56.58 -14.87 -8.39
CA PHE A 362 -56.13 -14.60 -7.02
C PHE A 362 -54.61 -14.53 -6.86
N LYS A 363 -53.84 -15.30 -7.64
CA LYS A 363 -52.37 -15.19 -7.64
C LYS A 363 -51.90 -13.87 -8.21
N THR A 364 -52.39 -13.49 -9.39
CA THR A 364 -52.07 -12.21 -10.04
C THR A 364 -52.51 -11.00 -9.20
N LEU A 365 -53.63 -11.12 -8.48
CA LEU A 365 -54.13 -10.06 -7.60
C LEU A 365 -53.33 -9.94 -6.28
N PHE A 366 -53.03 -11.06 -5.61
CA PHE A 366 -52.58 -11.05 -4.21
C PHE A 366 -51.18 -11.63 -3.93
N ASP A 367 -50.52 -12.30 -4.88
CA ASP A 367 -49.17 -12.82 -4.64
C ASP A 367 -48.14 -11.68 -4.69
N PHE A 368 -47.34 -11.57 -3.61
CA PHE A 368 -46.25 -10.61 -3.46
C PHE A 368 -45.00 -11.06 -4.23
N ALA A 369 -44.27 -10.07 -4.75
CA ALA A 369 -43.09 -10.25 -5.58
C ALA A 369 -41.77 -9.93 -4.83
N ASP A 370 -40.68 -9.89 -5.59
CA ASP A 370 -39.41 -9.24 -5.22
C ASP A 370 -38.66 -9.89 -4.04
N GLY A 371 -39.06 -11.09 -3.64
CA GLY A 371 -38.49 -11.84 -2.52
C GLY A 371 -38.94 -11.32 -1.15
N SER A 372 -40.16 -10.78 -1.05
CA SER A 372 -40.90 -10.73 0.23
C SER A 372 -41.21 -12.14 0.73
N GLN A 373 -41.59 -12.27 2.01
CA GLN A 373 -42.15 -13.51 2.54
C GLN A 373 -43.44 -13.90 1.80
N THR A 374 -43.58 -15.17 1.43
CA THR A 374 -44.80 -15.71 0.83
C THR A 374 -45.91 -15.83 1.87
N TYR A 375 -46.73 -14.79 2.01
CA TYR A 375 -47.96 -14.85 2.80
C TYR A 375 -48.98 -15.81 2.18
N ARG A 376 -49.85 -16.41 3.01
CA ARG A 376 -50.91 -17.29 2.53
C ARG A 376 -52.00 -16.48 1.81
N ASN A 377 -52.40 -16.97 0.63
CA ASN A 377 -53.52 -16.49 -0.16
C ASN A 377 -54.80 -17.28 0.21
N TYR A 378 -55.91 -17.12 -0.53
CA TYR A 378 -57.07 -18.00 -0.39
C TYR A 378 -56.72 -19.45 -0.75
N GLN A 379 -57.11 -20.40 0.10
CA GLN A 379 -56.78 -21.82 -0.05
C GLN A 379 -57.80 -22.56 -0.94
N ASP A 380 -59.08 -22.30 -0.67
CA ASP A 380 -60.25 -22.87 -1.34
C ASP A 380 -61.45 -21.90 -1.24
N ARG A 381 -62.62 -22.35 -1.73
CA ARG A 381 -63.88 -21.60 -1.72
C ARG A 381 -64.35 -21.28 -0.30
N GLU A 382 -64.24 -22.23 0.61
CA GLU A 382 -64.71 -22.11 2.00
C GLU A 382 -63.87 -21.07 2.75
N HIS A 383 -62.54 -21.15 2.64
CA HIS A 383 -61.59 -20.18 3.19
C HIS A 383 -61.78 -18.78 2.59
N PHE A 384 -62.19 -18.67 1.33
CA PHE A 384 -62.62 -17.40 0.73
C PHE A 384 -63.88 -16.85 1.39
N ILE A 385 -64.95 -17.66 1.47
CA ILE A 385 -66.23 -17.28 2.07
C ILE A 385 -66.07 -16.87 3.54
N HIS A 386 -65.23 -17.57 4.30
CA HIS A 386 -64.96 -17.25 5.71
C HIS A 386 -64.09 -16.00 5.89
N SER A 387 -63.13 -15.71 5.00
CA SER A 387 -62.22 -14.55 5.13
C SER A 387 -62.77 -13.25 4.54
N TYR A 388 -63.59 -13.32 3.49
CA TYR A 388 -64.15 -12.15 2.80
C TYR A 388 -64.89 -11.21 3.78
N PRO A 389 -64.76 -9.87 3.71
CA PRO A 389 -64.08 -9.06 2.68
C PRO A 389 -62.57 -8.87 2.85
N PHE A 390 -61.95 -9.58 3.80
CA PHE A 390 -60.51 -9.53 4.05
C PHE A 390 -59.76 -10.56 3.21
N ILE A 391 -58.47 -10.27 2.95
CA ILE A 391 -57.56 -11.12 2.18
C ILE A 391 -56.63 -11.85 3.17
N PRO A 392 -56.37 -13.16 3.06
CA PRO A 392 -55.73 -13.92 4.14
C PRO A 392 -54.32 -13.46 4.55
N TYR A 393 -53.58 -12.79 3.67
CA TYR A 393 -52.31 -12.18 4.04
C TYR A 393 -52.47 -11.10 5.13
N GLN A 394 -53.62 -10.42 5.18
CA GLN A 394 -53.84 -9.25 6.03
C GLN A 394 -53.80 -9.61 7.52
N PHE A 395 -54.31 -10.78 7.91
CA PHE A 395 -54.23 -11.26 9.30
C PHE A 395 -52.77 -11.39 9.77
N ALA A 396 -51.93 -12.06 8.96
CA ALA A 396 -50.52 -12.29 9.29
C ALA A 396 -49.65 -11.03 9.17
N LEU A 397 -49.86 -10.22 8.11
CA LEU A 397 -49.14 -8.98 7.89
C LEU A 397 -49.47 -7.93 8.96
N PHE A 398 -50.76 -7.78 9.32
CA PHE A 398 -51.19 -6.88 10.39
C PHE A 398 -50.68 -7.35 11.76
N GLN A 399 -50.67 -8.67 12.03
CA GLN A 399 -50.05 -9.18 13.24
C GLN A 399 -48.57 -8.79 13.34
N SER A 400 -47.78 -8.97 12.27
CA SER A 400 -46.37 -8.57 12.25
C SER A 400 -46.20 -7.05 12.40
N ALA A 401 -47.06 -6.26 11.74
CA ALA A 401 -47.09 -4.80 11.89
C ALA A 401 -47.27 -4.37 13.35
N ILE A 402 -48.28 -4.90 14.06
CA ILE A 402 -48.54 -4.56 15.47
C ILE A 402 -47.42 -5.04 16.40
N GLN A 403 -46.87 -6.24 16.16
CA GLN A 403 -45.73 -6.75 16.93
C GLN A 403 -44.50 -5.84 16.81
N ASN A 404 -44.10 -5.49 15.58
CA ASN A 404 -42.93 -4.64 15.34
C ASN A 404 -43.16 -3.18 15.75
N LEU A 405 -44.35 -2.60 15.52
CA LEU A 405 -44.73 -1.27 16.03
C LEU A 405 -44.68 -1.21 17.56
N SER A 406 -45.06 -2.30 18.25
CA SER A 406 -44.99 -2.39 19.71
C SER A 406 -43.55 -2.47 20.21
N GLN A 407 -42.69 -3.28 19.58
CA GLN A 407 -41.24 -3.32 19.88
C GLN A 407 -40.59 -1.95 19.68
N HIS A 408 -40.94 -1.22 18.62
CA HIS A 408 -40.53 0.17 18.37
C HIS A 408 -41.30 1.22 19.21
N SER A 409 -42.04 0.80 20.23
CA SER A 409 -42.70 1.66 21.22
C SER A 409 -43.70 2.67 20.62
N ALA A 410 -44.43 2.31 19.57
CA ALA A 410 -45.40 3.19 18.90
C ALA A 410 -46.69 3.43 19.71
N PHE A 411 -47.05 2.53 20.63
CA PHE A 411 -48.28 2.58 21.42
C PHE A 411 -48.10 3.30 22.77
N GLU A 412 -49.17 3.88 23.30
CA GLU A 412 -49.16 4.90 24.35
C GLU A 412 -48.95 4.37 25.79
N GLY A 413 -47.85 3.62 26.00
CA GLY A 413 -47.43 3.06 27.29
C GLY A 413 -47.00 1.61 27.13
N LYS A 414 -45.72 1.30 27.47
CA LYS A 414 -44.95 0.16 26.94
C LYS A 414 -45.65 -1.21 26.92
N HIS A 415 -46.49 -1.52 27.91
CA HIS A 415 -47.11 -2.85 28.05
C HIS A 415 -48.64 -2.83 28.27
N SER A 416 -49.26 -1.66 28.42
CA SER A 416 -50.67 -1.53 28.88
C SER A 416 -51.63 -1.00 27.81
N SER A 417 -51.18 -0.10 26.94
CA SER A 417 -52.03 0.66 26.00
C SER A 417 -52.54 -0.11 24.77
N VAL A 418 -51.86 -1.18 24.37
CA VAL A 418 -52.39 -2.13 23.37
C VAL A 418 -53.54 -2.97 23.96
N GLY A 419 -53.73 -2.92 25.29
CA GLY A 419 -54.75 -3.66 26.03
C GLY A 419 -56.18 -3.42 25.53
N GLU A 420 -56.55 -2.18 25.21
CA GLU A 420 -57.95 -1.80 24.96
C GLU A 420 -58.53 -2.29 23.62
N ARG A 421 -57.69 -2.63 22.63
CA ARG A 421 -58.14 -3.07 21.31
C ARG A 421 -57.35 -4.30 20.83
N SER A 422 -57.91 -5.48 21.11
CA SER A 422 -57.44 -6.72 20.48
C SER A 422 -57.61 -6.69 18.95
N MET A 423 -56.87 -7.56 18.24
CA MET A 423 -56.89 -7.63 16.77
C MET A 423 -58.32 -7.78 16.21
N LEU A 424 -59.18 -8.55 16.90
CA LEU A 424 -60.60 -8.70 16.56
C LEU A 424 -61.34 -7.35 16.50
N GLY A 425 -61.08 -6.44 17.43
CA GLY A 425 -61.69 -5.11 17.46
C GLY A 425 -61.24 -4.21 16.30
N VAL A 426 -60.00 -4.37 15.81
CA VAL A 426 -59.53 -3.66 14.60
C VAL A 426 -60.25 -4.19 13.35
N PHE A 427 -60.29 -5.51 13.16
CA PHE A 427 -61.02 -6.10 12.04
C PHE A 427 -62.53 -5.81 12.11
N GLN A 428 -63.11 -5.72 13.31
CA GLN A 428 -64.48 -5.26 13.52
C GLN A 428 -64.67 -3.80 13.10
N GLN A 429 -63.80 -2.88 13.54
CA GLN A 429 -63.89 -1.47 13.15
C GLN A 429 -63.79 -1.29 11.63
N VAL A 430 -62.91 -2.05 10.97
CA VAL A 430 -62.81 -2.04 9.49
C VAL A 430 -64.07 -2.62 8.85
N ALA A 431 -64.61 -3.74 9.38
CA ALA A 431 -65.85 -4.35 8.87
C ALA A 431 -67.08 -3.45 9.01
N ILE A 432 -67.15 -2.64 10.08
CA ILE A 432 -68.16 -1.59 10.26
C ILE A 432 -67.96 -0.48 9.22
N GLN A 433 -66.73 0.01 9.06
CA GLN A 433 -66.40 1.11 8.14
C GLN A 433 -66.71 0.79 6.66
N ILE A 434 -66.60 -0.48 6.26
CA ILE A 434 -66.94 -0.97 4.91
C ILE A 434 -68.34 -1.60 4.83
N GLY A 435 -69.17 -1.52 5.88
CA GLY A 435 -70.44 -2.24 5.96
C GLY A 435 -71.44 -1.94 4.84
N ASP A 436 -71.40 -0.71 4.31
CA ASP A 436 -72.24 -0.23 3.19
C ASP A 436 -71.63 -0.44 1.79
N HIS A 437 -70.45 -1.06 1.69
CA HIS A 437 -69.82 -1.36 0.39
C HIS A 437 -70.59 -2.42 -0.42
N GLU A 438 -70.33 -2.47 -1.72
CA GLU A 438 -70.90 -3.47 -2.63
C GLU A 438 -70.18 -4.82 -2.53
N ILE A 439 -70.93 -5.91 -2.69
CA ILE A 439 -70.38 -7.28 -2.68
C ILE A 439 -69.47 -7.45 -3.91
N GLY A 440 -68.19 -7.74 -3.66
CA GLY A 440 -67.11 -7.74 -4.65
C GLY A 440 -66.02 -6.69 -4.38
N GLN A 441 -66.28 -5.71 -3.51
CA GLN A 441 -65.24 -4.83 -2.96
C GLN A 441 -64.46 -5.53 -1.84
N LEU A 442 -63.25 -5.03 -1.54
CA LEU A 442 -62.30 -5.61 -0.60
C LEU A 442 -61.86 -4.62 0.48
N ALA A 443 -61.54 -5.13 1.67
CA ALA A 443 -60.87 -4.36 2.70
C ALA A 443 -59.42 -4.07 2.26
N THR A 444 -59.04 -2.79 2.20
CA THR A 444 -57.68 -2.34 1.87
C THR A 444 -56.85 -2.16 3.14
N PHE A 445 -55.52 -2.33 3.04
CA PHE A 445 -54.68 -2.46 4.24
C PHE A 445 -54.55 -1.15 5.05
N ASP A 446 -54.75 0.01 4.42
CA ASP A 446 -54.73 1.30 5.10
C ASP A 446 -55.86 1.45 6.14
N LEU A 447 -56.98 0.76 5.97
CA LEU A 447 -58.10 0.79 6.92
C LEU A 447 -57.70 0.23 8.30
N MET A 448 -56.72 -0.67 8.36
CA MET A 448 -56.20 -1.23 9.61
C MET A 448 -55.56 -0.14 10.51
N PHE A 449 -55.10 0.97 9.91
CA PHE A 449 -54.59 2.12 10.66
C PHE A 449 -55.68 2.81 11.47
N GLU A 450 -56.87 3.02 10.91
CA GLU A 450 -57.97 3.72 11.61
C GLU A 450 -58.43 2.95 12.85
N GLY A 451 -58.42 1.61 12.80
CA GLY A 451 -58.75 0.77 13.96
C GLY A 451 -57.76 0.90 15.13
N ILE A 452 -56.48 1.18 14.88
CA ILE A 452 -55.45 1.38 15.92
C ILE A 452 -55.13 2.85 16.23
N ARG A 453 -55.65 3.78 15.42
CA ARG A 453 -55.30 5.21 15.43
C ARG A 453 -55.26 5.84 16.81
N THR A 454 -56.23 5.51 17.68
CA THR A 454 -56.35 6.08 19.04
C THR A 454 -55.41 5.46 20.07
N ALA A 455 -54.77 4.32 19.78
CA ALA A 455 -53.81 3.66 20.68
C ALA A 455 -52.34 4.01 20.36
N LEU A 456 -52.09 4.57 19.17
CA LEU A 456 -50.79 5.13 18.78
C LEU A 456 -50.51 6.40 19.57
N LYS A 457 -49.24 6.63 19.92
CA LYS A 457 -48.81 7.84 20.63
C LYS A 457 -49.16 9.11 19.88
N SER A 458 -49.53 10.15 20.63
CA SER A 458 -49.83 11.50 20.12
C SER A 458 -48.79 12.09 19.14
N ASN A 459 -47.49 11.80 19.24
CA ASN A 459 -46.50 12.26 18.26
C ASN A 459 -46.65 11.56 16.90
N ILE A 460 -46.81 10.24 16.91
CA ILE A 460 -47.04 9.43 15.70
C ILE A 460 -48.39 9.81 15.04
N GLN A 461 -49.43 10.02 15.84
CA GLN A 461 -50.70 10.55 15.34
C GLN A 461 -50.50 11.91 14.65
N ARG A 462 -49.72 12.82 15.26
CA ARG A 462 -49.49 14.18 14.74
C ARG A 462 -48.86 14.19 13.34
N ALA A 463 -47.89 13.32 13.06
CA ALA A 463 -47.25 13.24 11.74
C ALA A 463 -48.26 12.90 10.63
N ILE A 464 -49.17 11.95 10.89
CA ILE A 464 -50.20 11.52 9.93
C ILE A 464 -51.37 12.52 9.87
N ILE A 465 -51.74 13.16 10.98
CA ILE A 465 -52.71 14.27 10.99
C ILE A 465 -52.17 15.49 10.22
N GLN A 466 -50.86 15.76 10.29
CA GLN A 466 -50.22 16.79 9.46
C GLN A 466 -50.25 16.41 7.98
N ALA A 467 -50.06 15.14 7.62
CA ALA A 467 -50.27 14.67 6.25
C ALA A 467 -51.73 14.87 5.80
N GLU A 468 -52.71 14.45 6.60
CA GLU A 468 -54.15 14.62 6.32
C GLU A 468 -54.57 16.08 6.09
N ASN A 469 -53.96 17.03 6.80
CA ASN A 469 -54.31 18.46 6.73
C ASN A 469 -53.57 19.25 5.63
N HIS A 470 -52.50 18.72 5.02
CA HIS A 470 -51.62 19.48 4.10
C HIS A 470 -51.29 18.77 2.77
N LEU A 471 -51.69 17.50 2.56
CA LEU A 471 -51.52 16.81 1.28
C LEU A 471 -52.83 16.84 0.46
N ASP A 472 -52.81 17.55 -0.66
CA ASP A 472 -53.86 17.52 -1.69
C ASP A 472 -53.86 16.18 -2.47
N GLY A 473 -54.07 15.07 -1.76
CA GLY A 473 -54.00 13.72 -2.32
C GLY A 473 -54.53 12.64 -1.38
N PRO A 474 -55.87 12.42 -1.32
CA PRO A 474 -56.48 11.41 -0.43
C PRO A 474 -55.91 9.99 -0.61
N PHE A 475 -55.53 9.60 -1.83
CA PHE A 475 -54.91 8.29 -2.07
C PHE A 475 -53.46 8.21 -1.56
N ALA A 476 -52.72 9.32 -1.56
CA ALA A 476 -51.37 9.39 -0.98
C ALA A 476 -51.43 9.32 0.56
N ILE A 477 -52.43 9.94 1.19
CA ILE A 477 -52.69 9.82 2.63
C ILE A 477 -52.99 8.36 3.01
N ARG A 478 -53.83 7.65 2.24
CA ARG A 478 -54.10 6.21 2.43
C ARG A 478 -52.82 5.37 2.28
N LEU A 479 -52.05 5.59 1.21
CA LEU A 479 -50.79 4.88 0.98
C LEU A 479 -49.76 5.14 2.08
N LEU A 480 -49.71 6.36 2.65
CA LEU A 480 -48.84 6.69 3.77
C LEU A 480 -49.20 5.90 5.04
N LYS A 481 -50.50 5.68 5.31
CA LYS A 481 -50.97 4.83 6.42
C LYS A 481 -50.58 3.36 6.22
N THR A 482 -50.71 2.85 4.99
CA THR A 482 -50.16 1.52 4.61
C THR A 482 -48.66 1.42 4.87
N LEU A 483 -47.88 2.42 4.44
CA LEU A 483 -46.42 2.46 4.62
C LEU A 483 -45.99 2.59 6.09
N PHE A 484 -46.75 3.32 6.90
CA PHE A 484 -46.55 3.38 8.35
C PHE A 484 -46.70 2.00 8.99
N LEU A 485 -47.78 1.26 8.67
CA LEU A 485 -48.05 -0.06 9.23
C LEU A 485 -46.92 -1.06 8.93
N VAL A 486 -46.37 -1.06 7.70
CA VAL A 486 -45.32 -2.02 7.30
C VAL A 486 -43.89 -1.56 7.61
N LYS A 487 -43.67 -0.33 8.10
CA LYS A 487 -42.33 0.28 8.28
C LYS A 487 -41.29 -0.63 8.93
N TYR A 488 -41.69 -1.36 9.96
CA TYR A 488 -40.79 -2.20 10.75
C TYR A 488 -40.90 -3.71 10.42
N VAL A 489 -41.72 -4.08 9.43
CA VAL A 489 -41.95 -5.49 9.02
C VAL A 489 -40.91 -5.90 7.98
N LYS A 490 -39.78 -6.41 8.45
CA LYS A 490 -38.61 -6.75 7.60
C LYS A 490 -38.86 -7.87 6.59
N GLU A 491 -39.90 -8.68 6.82
CA GLU A 491 -40.34 -9.76 5.95
C GLU A 491 -41.08 -9.25 4.70
N PHE A 492 -41.58 -8.00 4.75
CA PHE A 492 -42.36 -7.38 3.69
C PHE A 492 -41.52 -6.32 2.96
N LYS A 493 -41.39 -6.43 1.63
CA LYS A 493 -40.71 -5.42 0.81
C LYS A 493 -41.72 -4.46 0.20
N PRO A 494 -41.73 -3.16 0.59
CA PRO A 494 -42.65 -2.15 0.05
C PRO A 494 -42.22 -1.66 -1.34
N THR A 495 -42.24 -2.55 -2.33
CA THR A 495 -42.07 -2.20 -3.74
C THR A 495 -43.37 -1.65 -4.32
N LEU A 496 -43.28 -0.92 -5.44
CA LEU A 496 -44.46 -0.42 -6.18
C LEU A 496 -45.50 -1.53 -6.44
N ARG A 497 -45.04 -2.74 -6.79
CA ARG A 497 -45.92 -3.91 -7.02
C ARG A 497 -46.59 -4.39 -5.72
N ASN A 498 -45.84 -4.57 -4.64
CA ASN A 498 -46.39 -5.07 -3.38
C ASN A 498 -47.34 -4.06 -2.73
N LEU A 499 -47.09 -2.75 -2.90
CA LEU A 499 -47.99 -1.70 -2.46
C LEU A 499 -49.31 -1.67 -3.24
N CYS A 500 -49.31 -2.02 -4.53
CA CYS A 500 -50.56 -2.20 -5.28
C CYS A 500 -51.43 -3.32 -4.71
N VAL A 501 -50.82 -4.40 -4.19
CA VAL A 501 -51.56 -5.52 -3.55
C VAL A 501 -52.24 -5.07 -2.25
N LEU A 502 -51.58 -4.22 -1.45
CA LEU A 502 -52.14 -3.68 -0.21
C LEU A 502 -53.26 -2.65 -0.43
N MET A 503 -53.27 -2.00 -1.61
CA MET A 503 -54.19 -0.93 -1.99
C MET A 503 -55.33 -1.37 -2.93
N LEU A 504 -55.43 -2.65 -3.27
CA LEU A 504 -56.47 -3.19 -4.17
C LEU A 504 -57.85 -3.19 -3.49
N ASP A 505 -58.82 -2.43 -4.03
CA ASP A 505 -60.15 -2.23 -3.43
C ASP A 505 -61.28 -3.10 -4.03
N GLY A 506 -61.00 -3.90 -5.06
CA GLY A 506 -61.95 -4.88 -5.61
C GLY A 506 -61.36 -5.72 -6.75
N PHE A 507 -61.99 -6.86 -7.07
CA PHE A 507 -61.48 -7.83 -8.04
C PHE A 507 -61.44 -7.32 -9.49
N ASN A 508 -62.29 -6.35 -9.83
CA ASN A 508 -62.45 -5.82 -11.20
C ASN A 508 -61.65 -4.51 -11.44
N GLN A 509 -60.70 -4.17 -10.56
CA GLN A 509 -59.92 -2.94 -10.63
C GLN A 509 -58.83 -3.01 -11.72
N ASP A 510 -58.69 -1.93 -12.50
CA ASP A 510 -57.63 -1.77 -13.50
C ASP A 510 -56.26 -1.68 -12.81
N LEU A 511 -55.47 -2.77 -12.92
CA LEU A 511 -54.15 -2.88 -12.30
C LEU A 511 -53.11 -1.90 -12.88
N PRO A 512 -52.99 -1.68 -14.21
CA PRO A 512 -52.22 -0.56 -14.76
C PRO A 512 -52.59 0.81 -14.18
N ALA A 513 -53.88 1.14 -14.08
CA ALA A 513 -54.34 2.42 -13.53
C ALA A 513 -54.05 2.55 -12.03
N LEU A 514 -54.25 1.47 -11.25
CA LEU A 514 -53.86 1.43 -9.84
C LEU A 514 -52.35 1.64 -9.68
N ARG A 515 -51.52 0.96 -10.48
CA ARG A 515 -50.06 1.11 -10.46
C ARG A 515 -49.64 2.56 -10.71
N LYS A 516 -50.23 3.23 -11.70
CA LYS A 516 -49.97 4.65 -11.98
C LYS A 516 -50.34 5.55 -10.80
N ARG A 517 -51.51 5.34 -10.19
CA ARG A 517 -51.94 6.08 -8.99
C ARG A 517 -51.02 5.88 -7.79
N VAL A 518 -50.47 4.68 -7.60
CA VAL A 518 -49.47 4.40 -6.54
C VAL A 518 -48.14 5.08 -6.86
N GLU A 519 -47.67 5.07 -8.10
CA GLU A 519 -46.44 5.76 -8.52
C GLU A 519 -46.53 7.29 -8.40
N GLU A 520 -47.67 7.88 -8.77
CA GLU A 520 -47.98 9.31 -8.56
C GLU A 520 -48.01 9.66 -7.06
N ALA A 521 -48.67 8.83 -6.24
CA ALA A 521 -48.75 9.03 -4.79
C ALA A 521 -47.39 8.91 -4.09
N LEU A 522 -46.57 7.91 -4.44
CA LEU A 522 -45.21 7.75 -3.91
C LEU A 522 -44.33 8.94 -4.27
N SER A 523 -44.43 9.43 -5.51
CA SER A 523 -43.69 10.61 -5.97
C SER A 523 -44.04 11.86 -5.15
N LEU A 524 -45.33 12.08 -4.85
CA LEU A 524 -45.79 13.18 -4.00
C LEU A 524 -45.29 13.05 -2.55
N LEU A 525 -45.37 11.84 -1.97
CA LEU A 525 -44.89 11.60 -0.59
C LEU A 525 -43.37 11.74 -0.46
N GLU A 526 -42.59 11.36 -1.49
CA GLU A 526 -41.13 11.47 -1.50
C GLU A 526 -40.67 12.93 -1.63
N GLN A 527 -41.36 13.71 -2.48
CA GLN A 527 -41.17 15.16 -2.59
C GLN A 527 -41.42 15.86 -1.26
N GLN A 528 -42.57 15.57 -0.62
CA GLN A 528 -42.94 16.13 0.69
C GLN A 528 -42.20 15.50 1.88
N THR A 529 -41.27 14.57 1.61
CA THR A 529 -40.42 13.91 2.62
C THR A 529 -41.21 13.25 3.74
N TYR A 530 -42.32 12.58 3.40
CA TYR A 530 -43.00 11.63 4.28
C TYR A 530 -42.51 10.19 4.08
N VAL A 531 -41.90 9.91 2.92
CA VAL A 531 -41.28 8.61 2.61
C VAL A 531 -39.89 8.82 2.02
N GLN A 532 -39.03 7.81 2.16
CA GLN A 532 -37.76 7.68 1.43
C GLN A 532 -37.83 6.54 0.41
N ARG A 533 -36.95 6.58 -0.60
CA ARG A 533 -36.73 5.48 -1.54
C ARG A 533 -35.30 4.94 -1.40
N ASN A 534 -35.16 3.62 -1.23
CA ASN A 534 -33.89 2.90 -1.31
C ASN A 534 -34.00 1.83 -2.40
N GLY A 535 -33.27 1.99 -3.51
CA GLY A 535 -33.49 1.19 -4.72
C GLY A 535 -34.93 1.27 -5.22
N GLU A 536 -35.66 0.15 -5.13
CA GLU A 536 -37.09 0.03 -5.46
C GLU A 536 -38.02 -0.02 -4.23
N LEU A 537 -37.48 0.06 -3.01
CA LEU A 537 -38.22 0.04 -1.75
C LEU A 537 -38.63 1.45 -1.32
N TYR A 538 -39.84 1.60 -0.79
CA TYR A 538 -40.38 2.85 -0.25
C TYR A 538 -40.69 2.71 1.25
N GLU A 539 -40.13 3.58 2.09
CA GLU A 539 -40.22 3.47 3.55
C GLU A 539 -40.80 4.74 4.18
N TYR A 540 -41.71 4.60 5.15
CA TYR A 540 -42.22 5.73 5.95
C TYR A 540 -41.10 6.33 6.81
N LEU A 541 -41.01 7.67 6.86
CA LEU A 541 -40.06 8.40 7.70
C LEU A 541 -40.70 8.83 9.04
N THR A 542 -40.08 8.51 10.18
CA THR A 542 -40.43 9.13 11.47
C THR A 542 -40.09 10.63 11.46
N ASP A 543 -40.53 11.38 12.48
CA ASP A 543 -40.19 12.80 12.61
C ASP A 543 -38.67 13.01 12.63
N GLU A 544 -37.92 12.20 13.39
CA GLU A 544 -36.45 12.28 13.49
C GLU A 544 -35.75 11.85 12.19
N GLU A 545 -36.26 10.83 11.51
CA GLU A 545 -35.74 10.41 10.21
C GLU A 545 -36.05 11.42 9.11
N LYS A 546 -37.18 12.13 9.21
CA LYS A 546 -37.64 13.18 8.30
C LYS A 546 -36.81 14.46 8.46
N ASP A 547 -36.52 14.88 9.68
CA ASP A 547 -35.61 15.98 9.96
C ASP A 547 -34.22 15.68 9.38
N VAL A 548 -33.66 14.50 9.67
CA VAL A 548 -32.37 14.05 9.09
C VAL A 548 -32.41 13.99 7.57
N GLU A 549 -33.50 13.50 6.96
CA GLU A 549 -33.65 13.43 5.50
C GLU A 549 -33.78 14.83 4.87
N GLN A 550 -34.46 15.78 5.54
CA GLN A 550 -34.51 17.18 5.10
C GLN A 550 -33.15 17.86 5.21
N GLU A 551 -32.39 17.65 6.29
CA GLU A 551 -31.02 18.18 6.40
C GLU A 551 -30.06 17.58 5.35
N ILE A 552 -30.21 16.28 5.03
CA ILE A 552 -29.51 15.63 3.91
C ILE A 552 -29.90 16.29 2.57
N LYS A 553 -31.20 16.47 2.29
CA LYS A 553 -31.68 17.14 1.06
C LYS A 553 -31.20 18.59 0.96
N ASN A 554 -31.11 19.30 2.08
CA ASN A 554 -30.62 20.69 2.18
C ASN A 554 -29.08 20.80 2.19
N THR A 555 -28.35 19.68 2.29
CA THR A 555 -26.89 19.69 2.29
C THR A 555 -26.35 20.20 0.95
N GLY A 556 -25.57 21.29 1.00
CA GLY A 556 -24.91 21.86 -0.17
C GLY A 556 -23.75 20.98 -0.67
N VAL A 557 -23.79 20.58 -1.93
CA VAL A 557 -22.75 19.83 -2.65
C VAL A 557 -22.42 20.59 -3.92
N GLU A 558 -21.13 20.72 -4.23
CA GLU A 558 -20.68 21.40 -5.44
C GLU A 558 -20.76 20.49 -6.67
N SER A 559 -20.94 21.07 -7.86
CA SER A 559 -20.92 20.32 -9.13
C SER A 559 -19.54 19.71 -9.44
N SER A 560 -18.46 20.34 -8.96
CA SER A 560 -17.09 19.81 -8.91
C SER A 560 -17.03 18.45 -8.20
N ASP A 561 -17.67 18.38 -7.03
CA ASP A 561 -17.71 17.22 -6.13
C ASP A 561 -18.50 16.05 -6.74
N VAL A 562 -19.57 16.36 -7.50
CA VAL A 562 -20.35 15.38 -8.27
C VAL A 562 -19.55 14.85 -9.46
N ALA A 563 -18.98 15.72 -10.29
CA ALA A 563 -18.19 15.33 -11.45
C ALA A 563 -16.97 14.46 -11.05
N ALA A 564 -16.30 14.79 -9.95
CA ALA A 564 -15.18 14.00 -9.43
C ALA A 564 -15.57 12.59 -8.96
N GLU A 565 -16.80 12.37 -8.48
CA GLU A 565 -17.25 11.01 -8.12
C GLU A 565 -17.75 10.23 -9.36
N LEU A 566 -18.30 10.90 -10.38
CA LEU A 566 -18.58 10.26 -11.67
C LEU A 566 -17.28 9.85 -12.39
N GLU A 567 -16.25 10.71 -12.42
CA GLU A 567 -14.92 10.40 -12.97
C GLU A 567 -14.36 9.12 -12.35
N LYS A 568 -14.42 9.03 -11.01
CA LYS A 568 -13.99 7.86 -10.28
C LYS A 568 -14.81 6.60 -10.61
N ILE A 569 -16.14 6.69 -10.75
CA ILE A 569 -16.96 5.54 -11.17
C ILE A 569 -16.58 5.11 -12.59
N VAL A 570 -16.47 6.05 -13.54
CA VAL A 570 -16.12 5.79 -14.93
C VAL A 570 -14.72 5.16 -15.06
N PHE A 571 -13.68 5.78 -14.49
CA PHE A 571 -12.31 5.35 -14.70
C PHE A 571 -11.83 4.27 -13.73
N ASP A 572 -12.12 4.35 -12.43
CA ASP A 572 -11.64 3.36 -11.45
C ASP A 572 -12.57 2.12 -11.34
N HIS A 573 -13.88 2.24 -11.62
CA HIS A 573 -14.81 1.10 -11.54
C HIS A 573 -15.24 0.51 -12.89
N VAL A 574 -15.56 1.30 -13.92
CA VAL A 574 -15.99 0.75 -15.22
C VAL A 574 -14.80 0.40 -16.11
N ILE A 575 -13.88 1.35 -16.35
CA ILE A 575 -12.72 1.15 -17.22
C ILE A 575 -11.61 0.37 -16.50
N LYS A 576 -11.37 0.66 -15.21
CA LYS A 576 -10.40 0.03 -14.26
C LYS A 576 -8.92 0.17 -14.62
N HIS A 577 -8.57 0.26 -15.90
CA HIS A 577 -7.20 0.29 -16.40
C HIS A 577 -6.67 1.72 -16.52
N ARG A 578 -5.37 1.93 -16.22
CA ARG A 578 -4.66 3.21 -16.45
C ARG A 578 -3.76 3.22 -17.70
N LYS A 579 -3.65 2.07 -18.34
CA LYS A 579 -3.07 1.86 -19.66
C LYS A 579 -3.92 0.82 -20.39
N ILE A 580 -4.10 0.94 -21.70
CA ILE A 580 -4.79 -0.07 -22.49
C ILE A 580 -3.77 -0.91 -23.24
N ARG A 581 -3.87 -2.24 -23.09
CA ARG A 581 -3.03 -3.18 -23.82
C ARG A 581 -3.58 -3.37 -25.24
N TYR A 582 -2.73 -3.13 -26.23
CA TYR A 582 -3.00 -3.29 -27.65
C TYR A 582 -2.10 -4.39 -28.21
N ASP A 583 -2.69 -5.33 -28.94
CA ASP A 583 -1.96 -6.32 -29.71
C ASP A 583 -2.26 -6.12 -31.19
N ALA A 584 -1.23 -6.21 -32.04
CA ALA A 584 -1.37 -6.13 -33.48
C ALA A 584 -1.72 -7.49 -34.12
N THR A 585 -1.86 -8.53 -33.29
CA THR A 585 -2.17 -9.91 -33.67
C THR A 585 -3.17 -10.53 -32.69
N ASP A 586 -3.95 -11.53 -33.10
CA ASP A 586 -4.85 -12.29 -32.20
C ASP A 586 -4.09 -13.19 -31.18
N SER A 587 -2.78 -13.03 -31.05
CA SER A 587 -1.92 -13.77 -30.13
C SER A 587 -2.08 -13.25 -28.70
N LYS A 588 -2.68 -14.05 -27.80
CA LYS A 588 -2.96 -13.64 -26.40
C LYS A 588 -1.71 -13.42 -25.51
N THR A 589 -0.51 -13.36 -26.09
CA THR A 589 0.78 -13.32 -25.39
C THR A 589 1.73 -12.22 -25.87
N GLY A 590 1.31 -11.30 -26.76
CA GLY A 590 2.19 -10.28 -27.36
C GLY A 590 2.07 -8.85 -26.83
N GLY A 591 0.84 -8.36 -26.60
CA GLY A 591 0.52 -6.93 -26.66
C GLY A 591 1.27 -5.95 -25.76
N GLN A 592 1.17 -4.67 -26.10
CA GLN A 592 1.84 -3.53 -25.46
C GLN A 592 0.86 -2.60 -24.75
N ASP A 593 1.24 -2.07 -23.58
CA ASP A 593 0.46 -1.10 -22.82
C ASP A 593 0.67 0.36 -23.27
N TYR A 594 -0.43 1.06 -23.61
CA TYR A 594 -0.44 2.49 -23.93
C TYR A 594 -1.15 3.29 -22.82
N PRO A 595 -0.49 4.28 -22.16
CA PRO A 595 -1.14 5.16 -21.20
C PRO A 595 -2.05 6.19 -21.89
N PHE A 596 -3.06 6.69 -21.17
CA PHE A 596 -4.02 7.64 -21.72
C PHE A 596 -4.44 8.73 -20.72
N SER A 597 -4.70 9.93 -21.25
CA SER A 597 -5.35 11.03 -20.54
C SER A 597 -6.79 10.67 -20.21
N ARG A 598 -7.19 10.82 -18.95
CA ARG A 598 -8.57 10.60 -18.50
C ARG A 598 -9.30 11.94 -18.57
N LYS A 599 -10.29 12.08 -19.44
CA LYS A 599 -11.14 13.29 -19.52
C LYS A 599 -12.59 12.97 -19.22
N LEU A 600 -13.24 13.85 -18.46
CA LEU A 600 -14.68 13.87 -18.23
C LEU A 600 -15.17 15.30 -18.44
N ASP A 601 -16.14 15.50 -19.32
CA ASP A 601 -16.77 16.81 -19.59
C ASP A 601 -15.73 17.93 -19.85
N ASP A 602 -14.87 17.70 -20.85
CA ASP A 602 -13.66 18.46 -21.25
C ASP A 602 -12.56 18.63 -20.17
N ARG A 603 -12.79 18.22 -18.91
CA ARG A 603 -11.80 18.35 -17.82
C ARG A 603 -10.80 17.19 -17.82
N LEU A 604 -9.52 17.49 -17.70
CA LEU A 604 -8.44 16.50 -17.56
C LEU A 604 -8.26 16.07 -16.10
N HIS A 605 -8.24 14.76 -15.85
CA HIS A 605 -8.10 14.18 -14.52
C HIS A 605 -6.81 13.36 -14.36
N GLY A 606 -5.76 14.02 -13.85
CA GLY A 606 -4.46 13.41 -13.56
C GLY A 606 -3.36 13.88 -14.49
N ARG A 607 -2.49 12.95 -14.92
CA ARG A 607 -1.38 13.25 -15.84
C ARG A 607 -1.87 13.24 -17.29
N GLU A 608 -1.38 14.20 -18.07
CA GLU A 608 -1.58 14.25 -19.51
C GLU A 608 -0.68 13.27 -20.27
N TYR A 609 -1.26 12.66 -21.30
CA TYR A 609 -0.68 11.71 -22.25
C TYR A 609 -1.22 11.99 -23.66
N GLU A 610 -0.47 11.53 -24.67
CA GLU A 610 -0.66 11.85 -26.09
C GLU A 610 -1.93 11.23 -26.73
N LEU A 611 -2.53 10.24 -26.09
CA LEU A 611 -3.88 9.73 -26.38
C LEU A 611 -4.80 10.03 -25.20
N ALA A 612 -6.09 10.27 -25.45
CA ALA A 612 -7.08 10.44 -24.38
C ALA A 612 -8.30 9.51 -24.52
N ILE A 613 -8.93 9.22 -23.39
CA ILE A 613 -10.31 8.72 -23.33
C ILE A 613 -11.14 9.85 -22.73
N HIS A 614 -12.08 10.36 -23.52
CA HIS A 614 -12.90 11.50 -23.19
C HIS A 614 -14.36 11.06 -23.08
N VAL A 615 -14.85 10.97 -21.85
CA VAL A 615 -16.26 10.66 -21.60
C VAL A 615 -17.05 11.95 -21.49
N ILE A 616 -18.11 12.06 -22.27
CA ILE A 616 -19.13 13.11 -22.16
C ILE A 616 -20.29 12.51 -21.36
N SER A 617 -20.59 13.13 -20.23
CA SER A 617 -21.71 12.75 -19.38
C SER A 617 -23.02 13.39 -19.85
N PRO A 618 -24.18 12.92 -19.36
CA PRO A 618 -25.46 13.61 -19.54
C PRO A 618 -25.52 15.04 -18.96
N PHE A 619 -24.45 15.51 -18.29
CA PHE A 619 -24.40 16.80 -17.61
C PHE A 619 -23.62 17.86 -18.43
N HIS A 620 -23.01 17.49 -19.56
CA HIS A 620 -22.28 18.41 -20.43
C HIS A 620 -23.21 19.33 -21.21
N GLU A 621 -22.84 20.59 -21.38
CA GLU A 621 -23.64 21.62 -22.06
C GLU A 621 -24.05 21.23 -23.50
N ASN A 622 -23.29 20.35 -24.16
CA ASN A 622 -23.53 19.90 -25.53
C ASN A 622 -23.94 18.41 -25.61
N ALA A 623 -24.32 17.77 -24.50
CA ALA A 623 -24.64 16.33 -24.46
C ALA A 623 -25.71 15.89 -25.47
N GLU A 624 -26.72 16.72 -25.73
CA GLU A 624 -27.75 16.47 -26.76
C GLU A 624 -27.28 16.83 -28.18
N SER A 625 -26.24 17.65 -28.31
CA SER A 625 -25.74 18.20 -29.58
C SER A 625 -24.56 17.39 -30.13
N GLU A 626 -24.84 16.14 -30.49
CA GLU A 626 -23.85 15.17 -31.01
C GLU A 626 -23.01 15.71 -32.18
N SER A 627 -23.57 16.56 -33.04
CA SER A 627 -22.86 17.19 -34.15
C SER A 627 -21.77 18.17 -33.71
N ILE A 628 -21.97 18.89 -32.60
CA ILE A 628 -20.97 19.78 -31.99
C ILE A 628 -19.85 18.93 -31.38
N LEU A 629 -20.21 17.89 -30.62
CA LEU A 629 -19.27 16.96 -29.99
C LEU A 629 -18.40 16.22 -31.02
N ARG A 630 -18.99 15.73 -32.12
CA ARG A 630 -18.26 15.15 -33.26
C ARG A 630 -17.27 16.14 -33.87
N MET A 631 -17.66 17.41 -34.04
CA MET A 631 -16.79 18.46 -34.56
C MET A 631 -15.63 18.78 -33.60
N GLN A 632 -15.88 18.83 -32.29
CA GLN A 632 -14.85 19.05 -31.27
C GLN A 632 -13.84 17.89 -31.18
N SER A 633 -14.24 16.66 -31.52
CA SER A 633 -13.34 15.49 -31.64
C SER A 633 -12.46 15.51 -32.89
N MET A 634 -12.81 16.25 -33.95
CA MET A 634 -12.00 16.30 -35.17
C MET A 634 -10.63 16.95 -34.89
N GLY A 635 -9.55 16.27 -35.31
CA GLY A 635 -8.19 16.71 -35.06
C GLY A 635 -7.69 16.53 -33.62
N ARG A 636 -8.48 15.93 -32.71
CA ARG A 636 -8.02 15.48 -31.40
C ARG A 636 -7.80 13.96 -31.42
N ASP A 637 -6.67 13.50 -30.90
CA ASP A 637 -6.39 12.07 -30.68
C ASP A 637 -7.06 11.56 -29.39
N GLU A 638 -8.39 11.68 -29.34
CA GLU A 638 -9.20 11.23 -28.21
C GLU A 638 -10.35 10.32 -28.63
N LEU A 639 -10.54 9.26 -27.85
CA LEU A 639 -11.70 8.38 -27.91
C LEU A 639 -12.85 9.08 -27.20
N LEU A 640 -13.78 9.66 -27.96
CA LEU A 640 -14.94 10.35 -27.40
C LEU A 640 -16.06 9.33 -27.13
N ILE A 641 -16.58 9.31 -25.91
CA ILE A 641 -17.62 8.38 -25.48
C ILE A 641 -18.80 9.21 -24.95
N LEU A 642 -19.91 9.21 -25.68
CA LEU A 642 -21.12 9.95 -25.33
C LEU A 642 -22.10 9.03 -24.60
N MET A 643 -22.27 9.24 -23.29
CA MET A 643 -23.27 8.50 -22.50
C MET A 643 -24.70 8.99 -22.83
N PRO A 644 -25.68 8.09 -22.93
CA PRO A 644 -27.08 8.47 -23.16
C PRO A 644 -27.68 9.12 -21.89
N ALA A 645 -28.69 9.97 -22.08
CA ALA A 645 -29.35 10.70 -21.00
C ALA A 645 -30.04 9.78 -19.98
N ASP A 646 -29.85 10.08 -18.68
CA ASP A 646 -30.48 9.38 -17.55
C ASP A 646 -30.71 10.40 -16.41
N GLU A 647 -31.97 10.79 -16.17
CA GLU A 647 -32.35 11.74 -15.12
C GLU A 647 -32.06 11.21 -13.70
N ARG A 648 -32.13 9.88 -13.50
CA ARG A 648 -31.91 9.26 -12.20
C ARG A 648 -30.44 9.34 -11.81
N LEU A 649 -29.52 9.19 -12.76
CA LEU A 649 -28.08 9.33 -12.52
C LEU A 649 -27.74 10.66 -11.82
N VAL A 650 -28.30 11.79 -12.28
CA VAL A 650 -28.10 13.13 -11.67
C VAL A 650 -28.56 13.13 -10.20
N ARG A 651 -29.79 12.66 -9.98
CA ARG A 651 -30.46 12.71 -8.68
C ARG A 651 -29.81 11.78 -7.66
N ASP A 652 -29.51 10.56 -8.06
CA ASP A 652 -28.98 9.52 -7.19
C ASP A 652 -27.50 9.80 -6.84
N ILE A 653 -26.68 10.34 -7.75
CA ILE A 653 -25.28 10.72 -7.45
C ILE A 653 -25.21 11.98 -6.57
N LEU A 654 -26.07 12.98 -6.80
CA LEU A 654 -26.17 14.16 -5.95
C LEU A 654 -26.60 13.77 -4.53
N MET A 655 -27.61 12.89 -4.42
CA MET A 655 -28.08 12.37 -3.14
C MET A 655 -27.01 11.54 -2.44
N TYR A 656 -26.25 10.72 -3.18
CA TYR A 656 -25.11 9.98 -2.64
C TYR A 656 -24.07 10.89 -1.99
N LYS A 657 -23.68 11.97 -2.68
CA LYS A 657 -22.73 12.97 -2.17
C LYS A 657 -23.29 13.73 -0.97
N ARG A 658 -24.57 14.11 -1.00
CA ARG A 658 -25.29 14.75 0.12
C ARG A 658 -25.26 13.89 1.37
N THR A 659 -25.79 12.66 1.30
CA THR A 659 -25.82 11.71 2.42
C THR A 659 -24.40 11.45 2.95
N ARG A 660 -23.41 11.24 2.08
CA ARG A 660 -22.01 11.00 2.49
C ARG A 660 -21.35 12.22 3.15
N LYS A 661 -21.63 13.44 2.69
CA LYS A 661 -21.13 14.70 3.29
C LYS A 661 -21.77 14.94 4.66
N TYR A 662 -23.09 14.83 4.74
CA TYR A 662 -23.87 15.01 5.97
C TYR A 662 -23.49 14.01 7.06
N ILE A 663 -23.41 12.70 6.75
CA ILE A 663 -22.98 11.67 7.72
C ILE A 663 -21.57 11.97 8.24
N ARG A 664 -20.62 12.30 7.36
CA ARG A 664 -19.24 12.64 7.74
C ARG A 664 -19.16 13.85 8.68
N GLN A 665 -20.09 14.79 8.57
CA GLN A 665 -20.15 15.97 9.44
C GLN A 665 -20.80 15.63 10.80
N ASN A 666 -21.91 14.90 10.82
CA ASN A 666 -22.76 14.79 12.01
C ASN A 666 -22.54 13.54 12.88
N ILE A 667 -22.01 12.44 12.35
CA ILE A 667 -21.90 11.15 13.08
C ILE A 667 -20.98 11.19 14.31
N SER A 668 -20.05 12.17 14.36
CA SER A 668 -19.16 12.42 15.50
C SER A 668 -19.59 13.60 16.39
N ILE A 669 -20.63 14.34 16.00
CA ILE A 669 -21.11 15.54 16.72
C ILE A 669 -22.38 15.23 17.51
N THR A 670 -23.30 14.42 16.97
CA THR A 670 -24.55 14.10 17.68
C THR A 670 -24.31 13.23 18.91
N GLN A 671 -24.91 13.63 20.03
CA GLN A 671 -24.96 12.84 21.27
C GLN A 671 -26.25 12.02 21.40
N GLN A 672 -27.22 12.21 20.51
CA GLN A 672 -28.48 11.45 20.53
C GLN A 672 -28.30 10.09 19.87
N GLU A 673 -28.51 9.01 20.62
CA GLU A 673 -28.38 7.65 20.08
C GLU A 673 -29.34 7.36 18.92
N ALA A 674 -30.57 7.88 18.96
CA ALA A 674 -31.55 7.70 17.88
C ALA A 674 -31.00 8.25 16.54
N VAL A 675 -30.55 9.51 16.52
CA VAL A 675 -29.93 10.13 15.35
C VAL A 675 -28.66 9.40 14.93
N LYS A 676 -27.85 8.90 15.88
CA LYS A 676 -26.64 8.12 15.57
C LYS A 676 -26.95 6.76 14.92
N ARG A 677 -28.04 6.10 15.32
CA ARG A 677 -28.55 4.87 14.68
C ARG A 677 -29.02 5.20 13.26
N ILE A 678 -29.89 6.21 13.09
CA ILE A 678 -30.35 6.70 11.78
C ILE A 678 -29.18 7.05 10.84
N LEU A 679 -28.16 7.77 11.31
CA LEU A 679 -26.96 8.10 10.53
C LEU A 679 -26.15 6.87 10.09
N THR A 680 -26.18 5.79 10.88
CA THR A 680 -25.52 4.52 10.57
C THR A 680 -26.32 3.76 9.50
N ASP A 681 -27.64 3.71 9.63
CA ASP A 681 -28.54 3.03 8.69
C ASP A 681 -28.57 3.76 7.33
N LYS A 682 -28.68 5.10 7.33
CA LYS A 682 -28.46 5.94 6.13
C LYS A 682 -27.07 5.71 5.52
N GLY A 683 -26.06 5.39 6.35
CA GLY A 683 -24.72 5.03 5.92
C GLY A 683 -24.64 3.70 5.17
N PHE A 684 -25.45 2.71 5.56
CA PHE A 684 -25.61 1.43 4.86
C PHE A 684 -26.39 1.60 3.54
N GLN A 685 -27.57 2.25 3.58
CA GLN A 685 -28.37 2.57 2.39
C GLN A 685 -27.54 3.34 1.34
N ASN A 686 -26.65 4.24 1.78
CA ASN A 686 -25.80 4.99 0.86
C ASN A 686 -24.62 4.20 0.27
N GLN A 687 -24.31 3.01 0.80
CA GLN A 687 -23.40 2.05 0.16
C GLN A 687 -24.12 1.24 -0.92
N GLU A 688 -25.36 0.81 -0.66
CA GLU A 688 -26.22 0.14 -1.65
C GLU A 688 -26.47 1.06 -2.86
N ARG A 689 -26.89 2.31 -2.61
CA ARG A 689 -27.03 3.36 -3.64
C ARG A 689 -25.77 3.57 -4.48
N TYR A 690 -24.58 3.43 -3.88
CA TYR A 690 -23.31 3.56 -4.60
C TYR A 690 -23.02 2.36 -5.51
N ALA A 691 -23.37 1.14 -5.08
CA ALA A 691 -23.31 -0.05 -5.93
C ALA A 691 -24.32 0.01 -7.09
N GLU A 692 -25.54 0.50 -6.84
CA GLU A 692 -26.54 0.76 -7.89
C GLU A 692 -26.05 1.81 -8.90
N LEU A 693 -25.46 2.92 -8.42
CA LEU A 693 -24.84 3.94 -9.28
C LEU A 693 -23.70 3.37 -10.14
N GLN A 694 -22.85 2.52 -9.57
CA GLN A 694 -21.78 1.84 -10.31
C GLN A 694 -22.34 0.96 -11.44
N GLN A 695 -23.39 0.16 -11.16
CA GLN A 695 -24.06 -0.65 -12.18
C GLN A 695 -24.80 0.20 -13.23
N ARG A 696 -25.43 1.31 -12.83
CA ARG A 696 -26.09 2.25 -13.76
C ARG A 696 -25.08 2.87 -14.73
N VAL A 697 -23.96 3.40 -14.24
CA VAL A 697 -22.91 3.97 -15.11
C VAL A 697 -22.28 2.89 -16.00
N GLN A 698 -22.09 1.65 -15.52
CA GLN A 698 -21.65 0.55 -16.37
C GLN A 698 -22.65 0.26 -17.51
N SER A 699 -23.96 0.26 -17.24
CA SER A 699 -24.99 0.07 -18.27
C SER A 699 -25.06 1.22 -19.28
N LEU A 700 -24.92 2.47 -18.81
CA LEU A 700 -24.92 3.66 -19.67
C LEU A 700 -23.67 3.69 -20.58
N MET A 701 -22.49 3.35 -20.05
CA MET A 701 -21.26 3.17 -20.85
C MET A 701 -21.36 2.00 -21.84
N GLY A 702 -22.09 0.93 -21.50
CA GLY A 702 -22.40 -0.18 -22.42
C GLY A 702 -23.29 0.24 -23.60
N LYS A 703 -24.09 1.30 -23.44
CA LYS A 703 -25.00 1.88 -24.44
C LYS A 703 -24.47 3.17 -25.08
N ALA A 704 -23.29 3.63 -24.68
CA ALA A 704 -22.71 4.88 -25.16
C ALA A 704 -22.31 4.82 -26.64
N LYS A 705 -22.47 5.94 -27.34
CA LYS A 705 -21.88 6.13 -28.68
C LYS A 705 -20.38 6.39 -28.54
N VAL A 706 -19.60 5.92 -29.51
CA VAL A 706 -18.14 5.92 -29.46
C VAL A 706 -17.59 6.51 -30.75
N PHE A 707 -16.83 7.59 -30.65
CA PHE A 707 -16.27 8.31 -31.79
C PHE A 707 -14.75 8.40 -31.72
N VAL A 708 -14.11 8.32 -32.90
CA VAL A 708 -12.68 8.59 -33.07
C VAL A 708 -12.52 9.51 -34.28
N ALA A 709 -11.91 10.68 -34.06
CA ALA A 709 -11.72 11.73 -35.08
C ALA A 709 -13.02 12.09 -35.84
N GLY A 710 -14.16 12.17 -35.12
CA GLY A 710 -15.48 12.49 -35.67
C GLY A 710 -16.25 11.35 -36.35
N ALA A 711 -15.61 10.19 -36.63
CA ALA A 711 -16.27 9.01 -37.18
C ALA A 711 -16.84 8.11 -36.06
N ASP A 712 -17.97 7.46 -36.34
CA ASP A 712 -18.65 6.51 -35.44
C ASP A 712 -17.97 5.13 -35.48
N ILE A 713 -17.83 4.48 -34.32
CA ILE A 713 -17.19 3.16 -34.19
C ILE A 713 -18.23 2.15 -33.69
N GLU A 714 -18.81 1.38 -34.62
CA GLU A 714 -19.75 0.31 -34.28
C GLU A 714 -19.05 -0.85 -33.58
N ILE A 715 -19.43 -1.11 -32.33
CA ILE A 715 -18.89 -2.22 -31.53
C ILE A 715 -20.04 -3.12 -31.10
N GLY A 716 -20.11 -4.33 -31.68
CA GLY A 716 -21.11 -5.36 -31.38
C GLY A 716 -20.89 -6.07 -30.03
N SER A 717 -20.67 -5.31 -28.96
CA SER A 717 -20.58 -5.80 -27.58
C SER A 717 -21.26 -4.81 -26.64
N GLU A 718 -22.04 -5.32 -25.69
CA GLU A 718 -22.72 -4.52 -24.66
C GLU A 718 -21.85 -4.29 -23.40
N ASP A 719 -20.73 -5.02 -23.25
CA ASP A 719 -19.81 -4.79 -22.13
C ASP A 719 -19.05 -3.47 -22.32
N ALA A 720 -19.29 -2.53 -21.41
CA ALA A 720 -18.65 -1.23 -21.36
C ALA A 720 -17.11 -1.33 -21.43
N GLN A 721 -16.49 -2.26 -20.69
CA GLN A 721 -15.03 -2.35 -20.64
C GLN A 721 -14.48 -2.78 -22.02
N THR A 722 -15.10 -3.77 -22.65
CA THR A 722 -14.77 -4.25 -24.00
C THR A 722 -15.02 -3.20 -25.09
N ARG A 723 -16.09 -2.40 -24.98
CA ARG A 723 -16.35 -1.26 -25.88
C ARG A 723 -15.22 -0.23 -25.81
N VAL A 724 -14.85 0.21 -24.61
CA VAL A 724 -13.76 1.18 -24.43
C VAL A 724 -12.43 0.65 -24.95
N LEU A 725 -12.09 -0.62 -24.66
CA LEU A 725 -10.87 -1.25 -25.14
C LEU A 725 -10.79 -1.27 -26.68
N ARG A 726 -11.85 -1.73 -27.36
CA ARG A 726 -11.89 -1.80 -28.84
C ARG A 726 -11.89 -0.42 -29.50
N GLY A 727 -12.63 0.54 -28.95
CA GLY A 727 -12.59 1.92 -29.43
C GLY A 727 -11.19 2.54 -29.28
N PHE A 728 -10.47 2.21 -28.21
CA PHE A 728 -9.10 2.69 -28.01
C PHE A 728 -8.08 2.00 -28.92
N HIS A 729 -8.32 0.75 -29.32
CA HIS A 729 -7.51 0.07 -30.35
C HIS A 729 -7.62 0.75 -31.72
N GLU A 730 -8.82 1.23 -32.09
CA GLU A 730 -9.02 2.04 -33.29
C GLU A 730 -8.33 3.41 -33.16
N LEU A 731 -8.39 4.05 -31.98
CA LEU A 731 -7.65 5.30 -31.72
C LEU A 731 -6.14 5.11 -31.88
N ILE A 732 -5.54 4.07 -31.28
CA ILE A 732 -4.12 3.72 -31.45
C ILE A 732 -3.78 3.57 -32.93
N SER A 733 -4.60 2.83 -33.68
CA SER A 733 -4.37 2.54 -35.10
C SER A 733 -4.39 3.79 -35.99
N ARG A 734 -5.18 4.81 -35.62
CA ARG A 734 -5.26 6.09 -36.35
C ARG A 734 -4.22 7.12 -35.90
N ALA A 735 -3.95 7.21 -34.60
CA ALA A 735 -2.97 8.14 -34.03
C ALA A 735 -1.52 7.73 -34.34
N TYR A 736 -1.26 6.42 -34.47
CA TYR A 736 0.07 5.86 -34.74
C TYR A 736 0.09 5.08 -36.07
N PRO A 737 -0.14 5.74 -37.23
CA PRO A 737 -0.22 5.05 -38.52
C PRO A 737 1.08 4.36 -38.93
N ASN A 738 2.23 4.76 -38.38
CA ASN A 738 3.52 4.11 -38.62
C ASN A 738 3.81 2.95 -37.64
N LEU A 739 2.91 2.62 -36.70
CA LEU A 739 3.05 1.44 -35.84
C LEU A 739 3.09 0.13 -36.65
N ARG A 740 2.42 0.11 -37.81
CA ARG A 740 2.42 -0.99 -38.79
C ARG A 740 3.81 -1.35 -39.33
N MET A 741 4.79 -0.43 -39.27
CA MET A 741 6.17 -0.67 -39.71
C MET A 741 6.86 -1.80 -38.90
N LEU A 742 6.37 -2.09 -37.69
CA LEU A 742 6.80 -3.21 -36.85
C LEU A 742 6.24 -4.58 -37.31
N ARG A 743 5.38 -4.61 -38.34
CA ARG A 743 4.85 -5.83 -39.00
C ARG A 743 4.19 -6.86 -38.07
N GLY A 744 3.63 -6.39 -36.94
CA GLY A 744 3.01 -7.26 -35.93
C GLY A 744 3.99 -8.06 -35.07
N ILE A 745 5.30 -7.78 -35.16
CA ILE A 745 6.31 -8.44 -34.34
C ILE A 745 6.23 -7.92 -32.90
N THR A 746 6.08 -8.83 -31.94
CA THR A 746 6.27 -8.54 -30.52
C THR A 746 7.76 -8.52 -30.19
N TYR A 747 8.24 -7.43 -29.63
CA TYR A 747 9.61 -7.30 -29.12
C TYR A 747 9.61 -7.23 -27.60
N THR A 748 10.49 -7.98 -26.93
CA THR A 748 10.77 -7.84 -25.49
C THR A 748 12.21 -7.38 -25.27
N GLU A 749 12.51 -6.80 -24.11
CA GLU A 749 13.90 -6.42 -23.76
C GLU A 749 14.87 -7.63 -23.75
N ASN A 750 14.35 -8.85 -23.60
CA ASN A 750 15.15 -10.07 -23.68
C ASN A 750 15.48 -10.49 -25.12
N ASP A 751 14.82 -9.91 -26.12
CA ASP A 751 15.14 -10.12 -27.52
C ASP A 751 16.30 -9.23 -28.01
N ILE A 752 16.66 -8.16 -27.27
CA ILE A 752 17.85 -7.33 -27.55
C ILE A 752 19.11 -8.20 -27.67
N ALA A 753 19.28 -9.16 -26.76
CA ALA A 753 20.37 -10.13 -26.78
C ALA A 753 20.39 -11.01 -28.04
N LYS A 754 19.21 -11.34 -28.58
CA LYS A 754 19.04 -12.15 -29.81
C LYS A 754 19.33 -11.31 -31.04
N CYS A 755 18.77 -10.09 -31.11
CA CYS A 755 19.02 -9.09 -32.15
C CYS A 755 20.53 -8.83 -32.34
N LEU A 756 21.26 -8.61 -31.23
CA LEU A 756 22.72 -8.45 -31.27
C LEU A 756 23.44 -9.73 -31.75
N LYS A 757 23.06 -10.91 -31.24
CA LYS A 757 23.75 -12.18 -31.55
C LYS A 757 23.49 -12.74 -32.94
N HIS A 758 22.41 -12.36 -33.63
CA HIS A 758 22.19 -12.77 -35.02
C HIS A 758 23.26 -12.26 -36.01
N SER A 759 24.08 -11.28 -35.62
CA SER A 759 25.30 -10.90 -36.37
C SER A 759 26.35 -12.03 -36.45
N GLN A 760 26.55 -12.77 -35.36
CA GLN A 760 27.67 -13.71 -35.20
C GLN A 760 27.49 -15.03 -35.94
N GLN A 761 26.29 -15.34 -36.46
CA GLN A 761 26.00 -16.62 -37.12
C GLN A 761 26.17 -16.59 -38.66
N GLY A 762 26.64 -15.49 -39.25
CA GLY A 762 26.97 -15.41 -40.68
C GLY A 762 25.78 -15.50 -41.65
N LEU A 763 24.54 -15.65 -41.15
CA LEU A 763 23.33 -15.67 -41.97
C LEU A 763 23.01 -14.31 -42.62
N PHE A 764 23.56 -13.22 -42.09
CA PHE A 764 23.66 -11.93 -42.76
C PHE A 764 25.06 -11.78 -43.37
N GLY A 765 25.39 -12.65 -44.32
CA GLY A 765 26.53 -12.45 -45.21
C GLY A 765 26.37 -11.14 -46.00
N ASN A 766 27.49 -10.63 -46.53
CA ASN A 766 27.48 -9.37 -47.28
C ASN A 766 26.50 -9.44 -48.47
N ASP A 767 25.71 -8.37 -48.59
CA ASP A 767 24.68 -8.08 -49.60
C ASP A 767 23.35 -8.88 -49.56
N ALA A 768 22.30 -8.20 -50.04
CA ALA A 768 20.99 -8.73 -50.44
C ALA A 768 19.90 -9.09 -49.39
N THR A 769 19.98 -8.68 -48.12
CA THR A 769 18.75 -8.47 -47.32
C THR A 769 18.46 -6.98 -47.11
N SER A 770 17.36 -6.50 -47.68
CA SER A 770 16.88 -5.13 -47.45
C SER A 770 16.62 -4.87 -45.96
N LEU A 771 16.96 -3.67 -45.50
CA LEU A 771 16.59 -3.20 -44.17
C LEU A 771 15.06 -3.21 -44.02
N ALA A 772 14.55 -3.57 -42.85
CA ALA A 772 13.12 -3.44 -42.57
C ALA A 772 12.69 -1.97 -42.62
N GLU A 773 11.42 -1.69 -42.91
CA GLU A 773 10.87 -0.33 -42.96
C GLU A 773 11.14 0.45 -41.66
N SER A 774 11.04 -0.23 -40.51
CA SER A 774 11.40 0.31 -39.21
C SER A 774 12.90 0.59 -39.02
N GLU A 775 13.77 -0.26 -39.57
CA GLU A 775 15.23 -0.10 -39.53
C GLU A 775 15.71 1.04 -40.44
N GLN A 776 15.11 1.17 -41.63
CA GLN A 776 15.39 2.26 -42.55
C GLN A 776 15.11 3.61 -41.90
N GLU A 777 13.98 3.75 -41.19
CA GLU A 777 13.55 5.04 -40.65
C GLU A 777 14.33 5.47 -39.39
N LEU A 778 14.75 4.52 -38.53
CA LEU A 778 15.75 4.79 -37.47
C LEU A 778 17.06 5.30 -38.07
N LEU A 779 17.57 4.59 -39.09
CA LEU A 779 18.84 4.94 -39.73
C LEU A 779 18.77 6.30 -40.43
N ALA A 780 17.67 6.58 -41.14
CA ALA A 780 17.43 7.86 -41.80
C ALA A 780 17.38 9.03 -40.80
N PHE A 781 16.74 8.86 -39.63
CA PHE A 781 16.72 9.86 -38.58
C PHE A 781 18.12 10.12 -37.99
N ILE A 782 18.86 9.06 -37.67
CA ILE A 782 20.25 9.16 -37.16
C ILE A 782 21.17 9.85 -38.19
N GLN A 783 21.08 9.47 -39.47
CA GLN A 783 21.82 10.09 -40.57
C GLN A 783 21.40 11.54 -40.85
N SER A 784 20.11 11.89 -40.67
CA SER A 784 19.62 13.26 -40.86
C SER A 784 20.16 14.18 -39.77
N ASN A 785 20.05 13.78 -38.50
CA ASN A 785 20.57 14.52 -37.37
C ASN A 785 22.10 14.70 -37.45
N ASN A 786 22.84 13.65 -37.79
CA ASN A 786 24.30 13.72 -37.93
C ASN A 786 24.72 14.72 -39.02
N ARG A 787 24.08 14.69 -40.20
CA ARG A 787 24.29 15.69 -41.27
C ARG A 787 23.91 17.12 -40.85
N GLY A 788 22.96 17.27 -39.93
CA GLY A 788 22.58 18.55 -39.32
C GLY A 788 23.43 18.98 -38.12
N GLY A 789 24.48 18.23 -37.74
CA GLY A 789 25.32 18.51 -36.57
C GLY A 789 24.64 18.24 -35.21
N VAL A 790 23.48 17.58 -35.20
CA VAL A 790 22.68 17.31 -33.99
C VAL A 790 23.10 15.99 -33.36
N ARG A 791 23.59 16.04 -32.11
CA ARG A 791 23.93 14.85 -31.30
C ARG A 791 22.67 14.02 -31.04
N THR A 792 22.56 12.87 -31.71
CA THR A 792 21.49 11.90 -31.43
C THR A 792 21.89 11.04 -30.23
N THR A 793 21.07 11.06 -29.19
CA THR A 793 21.21 10.14 -28.03
C THR A 793 20.15 9.04 -28.12
N LEU A 794 20.34 7.95 -27.38
CA LEU A 794 19.34 6.90 -27.27
C LEU A 794 18.01 7.43 -26.70
N LYS A 795 18.08 8.35 -25.73
CA LYS A 795 16.89 9.07 -25.25
C LYS A 795 16.20 9.85 -26.37
N ASN A 796 16.93 10.63 -27.17
CA ASN A 796 16.35 11.41 -28.27
C ASN A 796 15.70 10.51 -29.34
N LEU A 797 16.20 9.28 -29.51
CA LEU A 797 15.59 8.29 -30.39
C LEU A 797 14.26 7.77 -29.83
N LEU A 798 14.23 7.38 -28.56
CA LEU A 798 13.00 6.95 -27.87
C LEU A 798 11.94 8.07 -27.87
N ASP A 799 12.31 9.28 -27.45
CA ASP A 799 11.44 10.47 -27.46
C ASP A 799 10.85 10.80 -28.85
N LYS A 800 11.49 10.33 -29.94
CA LYS A 800 11.01 10.52 -31.33
C LYS A 800 10.10 9.39 -31.82
N PHE A 801 10.41 8.14 -31.52
CA PHE A 801 9.68 6.97 -32.03
C PHE A 801 8.55 6.48 -31.10
N GLU A 802 8.55 6.86 -29.82
CA GLU A 802 7.43 6.62 -28.89
C GLU A 802 6.22 7.56 -29.13
N ARG A 803 6.35 8.57 -30.01
CA ARG A 803 5.33 9.59 -30.32
C ARG A 803 4.81 9.51 -31.76
N LYS A 804 3.77 10.27 -32.08
CA LYS A 804 3.23 10.47 -33.44
C LYS A 804 4.31 10.80 -34.47
N PRO A 805 4.24 10.21 -35.69
CA PRO A 805 3.25 9.24 -36.17
C PRO A 805 3.56 7.76 -35.82
N TYR A 806 4.60 7.50 -35.03
CA TYR A 806 5.16 6.15 -34.82
C TYR A 806 4.48 5.38 -33.68
N GLY A 807 4.50 5.94 -32.47
CA GLY A 807 3.95 5.28 -31.28
C GLY A 807 4.60 3.93 -30.93
N TRP A 808 5.82 3.67 -31.39
CA TRP A 808 6.50 2.40 -31.13
C TRP A 808 6.95 2.34 -29.68
N TYR A 809 6.78 1.19 -29.05
CA TYR A 809 7.13 1.01 -27.65
C TYR A 809 8.64 0.79 -27.45
N TYR A 810 9.14 1.23 -26.30
CA TYR A 810 10.51 1.10 -25.79
C TYR A 810 11.27 -0.15 -26.31
N ALA A 811 10.73 -1.36 -26.06
CA ALA A 811 11.38 -2.60 -26.48
C ALA A 811 11.49 -2.78 -28.01
N ALA A 812 10.51 -2.32 -28.80
CA ALA A 812 10.59 -2.35 -30.26
C ALA A 812 11.64 -1.37 -30.80
N VAL A 813 11.75 -0.17 -30.23
CA VAL A 813 12.79 0.81 -30.60
C VAL A 813 14.18 0.26 -30.27
N LEU A 814 14.37 -0.31 -29.08
CA LEU A 814 15.64 -0.91 -28.67
C LEU A 814 16.03 -2.14 -29.50
N CYS A 815 15.10 -3.03 -29.83
CA CYS A 815 15.39 -4.20 -30.67
C CYS A 815 15.65 -3.81 -32.14
N THR A 816 14.94 -2.82 -32.68
CA THR A 816 15.20 -2.29 -34.04
C THR A 816 16.56 -1.61 -34.12
N LEU A 817 16.95 -0.85 -33.08
CA LEU A 817 18.30 -0.30 -32.97
C LEU A 817 19.36 -1.41 -32.82
N ALA A 818 19.10 -2.44 -32.01
CA ALA A 818 20.00 -3.58 -31.85
C ALA A 818 20.26 -4.30 -33.18
N ASN A 819 19.24 -4.47 -34.03
CA ASN A 819 19.43 -4.98 -35.39
C ASN A 819 20.33 -4.07 -36.25
N LEU A 820 20.17 -2.73 -36.17
CA LEU A 820 21.02 -1.79 -36.92
C LEU A 820 22.49 -1.80 -36.47
N CYS A 821 22.73 -1.96 -35.17
CA CYS A 821 24.07 -2.15 -34.62
C CYS A 821 24.66 -3.50 -35.08
N ALA A 822 23.87 -4.58 -34.99
CA ALA A 822 24.25 -5.92 -35.46
C ALA A 822 24.54 -5.98 -36.97
N ARG A 823 23.94 -5.07 -37.75
CA ARG A 823 24.14 -4.89 -39.20
C ARG A 823 25.22 -3.88 -39.57
N GLY A 824 25.98 -3.35 -38.60
CA GLY A 824 27.09 -2.43 -38.84
C GLY A 824 26.68 -1.09 -39.48
N LYS A 825 25.46 -0.60 -39.21
CA LYS A 825 24.97 0.69 -39.75
C LYS A 825 24.95 1.83 -38.74
N VAL A 826 25.04 1.53 -37.44
CA VAL A 826 25.07 2.52 -36.35
C VAL A 826 26.16 2.13 -35.34
N GLU A 827 27.08 3.05 -35.07
CA GLU A 827 27.97 2.99 -33.92
C GLU A 827 27.29 3.58 -32.67
N VAL A 828 27.54 2.96 -31.51
CA VAL A 828 26.98 3.40 -30.22
C VAL A 828 28.12 3.73 -29.27
N ARG A 829 28.11 4.94 -28.70
CA ARG A 829 29.20 5.45 -27.85
C ARG A 829 28.70 6.00 -26.52
N THR A 830 29.47 5.81 -25.45
CA THR A 830 29.25 6.46 -24.14
C THR A 830 30.54 7.10 -23.68
N ASP A 831 30.47 8.36 -23.27
CA ASP A 831 31.62 9.15 -22.79
C ASP A 831 32.83 9.12 -23.75
N GLY A 832 32.54 9.15 -25.07
CA GLY A 832 33.51 9.06 -26.16
C GLY A 832 33.95 7.65 -26.56
N ASN A 833 33.71 6.64 -25.71
CA ASN A 833 34.13 5.25 -25.96
C ASN A 833 33.08 4.49 -26.78
N LEU A 834 33.55 3.74 -27.78
CA LEU A 834 32.72 2.81 -28.56
C LEU A 834 32.28 1.62 -27.69
N LEU A 835 31.01 1.22 -27.82
CA LEU A 835 30.43 0.09 -27.11
C LEU A 835 30.27 -1.11 -28.04
N GLU A 836 30.86 -2.23 -27.63
CA GLU A 836 30.86 -3.49 -28.36
C GLU A 836 30.33 -4.62 -27.45
N GLU A 837 29.72 -5.64 -28.06
CA GLU A 837 29.24 -6.87 -27.41
C GLU A 837 28.43 -6.66 -26.11
N ASP A 838 28.85 -7.30 -25.01
CA ASP A 838 28.22 -7.23 -23.68
C ASP A 838 28.05 -5.80 -23.15
N LYS A 839 28.94 -4.87 -23.52
CA LYS A 839 28.84 -3.46 -23.09
C LYS A 839 27.73 -2.74 -23.82
N LEU A 840 27.51 -3.07 -25.10
CA LEU A 840 26.41 -2.55 -25.89
C LEU A 840 25.06 -3.05 -25.34
N GLU A 841 24.91 -4.35 -25.07
CA GLU A 841 23.64 -4.88 -24.52
C GLU A 841 23.30 -4.21 -23.17
N ARG A 842 24.29 -4.09 -22.26
CA ARG A 842 24.09 -3.45 -20.95
C ARG A 842 23.76 -1.96 -21.07
N ALA A 843 24.30 -1.24 -22.06
CA ALA A 843 23.97 0.16 -22.30
C ALA A 843 22.56 0.34 -22.89
N LEU A 844 22.14 -0.53 -23.82
CA LEU A 844 20.77 -0.51 -24.35
C LEU A 844 19.73 -0.82 -23.27
N ARG A 845 20.01 -1.75 -22.34
CA ARG A 845 19.11 -2.06 -21.21
C ARG A 845 19.12 -1.00 -20.08
N ASN A 846 20.16 -0.19 -19.94
CA ASN A 846 20.29 0.75 -18.81
C ASN A 846 19.61 2.11 -19.07
N THR A 847 18.31 2.20 -18.75
CA THR A 847 17.47 3.41 -18.92
C THR A 847 18.08 4.68 -18.31
N HIS A 848 18.80 4.59 -17.19
CA HIS A 848 19.43 5.75 -16.55
C HIS A 848 20.62 6.30 -17.38
N GLY A 849 21.27 5.46 -18.19
CA GLY A 849 22.38 5.84 -19.06
C GLY A 849 21.95 6.40 -20.43
N HIS A 850 20.69 6.24 -20.84
CA HIS A 850 20.21 6.54 -22.21
C HIS A 850 20.41 7.99 -22.68
N GLY A 851 20.57 8.95 -21.76
CA GLY A 851 20.92 10.34 -22.09
C GLY A 851 22.38 10.53 -22.52
N ASN A 852 23.29 9.67 -22.06
CA ASN A 852 24.72 9.74 -22.36
C ASN A 852 25.12 8.87 -23.56
N VAL A 853 24.36 7.79 -23.81
CA VAL A 853 24.51 6.91 -24.98
C VAL A 853 24.23 7.70 -26.26
N VAL A 854 25.25 7.85 -27.11
CA VAL A 854 25.23 8.55 -28.40
C VAL A 854 25.12 7.54 -29.54
N LEU A 855 24.36 7.90 -30.57
CA LEU A 855 24.17 7.11 -31.79
C LEU A 855 24.77 7.88 -32.96
N GLU A 856 25.73 7.28 -33.65
CA GLU A 856 26.37 7.82 -34.84
C GLU A 856 26.17 6.86 -36.02
N PRO A 857 25.83 7.32 -37.23
CA PRO A 857 25.78 6.44 -38.39
C PRO A 857 27.19 5.97 -38.72
N GLN A 858 27.36 4.69 -39.06
CA GLN A 858 28.66 4.18 -39.48
C GLN A 858 29.01 4.75 -40.86
N VAL A 859 30.19 5.37 -40.97
CA VAL A 859 30.65 5.99 -42.23
C VAL A 859 31.15 4.90 -43.17
N GLU A 860 30.49 4.75 -44.31
CA GLU A 860 30.91 3.87 -45.39
C GLU A 860 31.97 4.59 -46.26
N PHE A 861 33.15 3.98 -46.39
CA PHE A 861 34.27 4.53 -47.17
C PHE A 861 34.31 3.91 -48.57
N THR A 862 34.66 4.70 -49.57
CA THR A 862 34.82 4.18 -50.93
C THR A 862 36.07 3.30 -51.04
N ALA A 863 36.03 2.30 -51.92
CA ALA A 863 37.18 1.42 -52.16
C ALA A 863 38.44 2.18 -52.62
N SER A 864 38.28 3.35 -53.25
CA SER A 864 39.39 4.24 -53.63
C SER A 864 40.04 4.92 -52.43
N GLN A 865 39.27 5.39 -51.44
CA GLN A 865 39.82 5.96 -50.18
C GLN A 865 40.59 4.90 -49.38
N VAL A 866 40.06 3.68 -49.32
CA VAL A 866 40.69 2.53 -48.66
C VAL A 866 41.93 2.02 -49.42
N ARG A 867 42.07 2.37 -50.70
CA ARG A 867 43.27 2.07 -51.50
C ARG A 867 44.36 3.12 -51.30
N ALA A 868 44.05 4.41 -51.48
CA ALA A 868 45.03 5.49 -51.41
C ALA A 868 45.79 5.52 -50.07
N ILE A 869 45.09 5.28 -48.94
CA ILE A 869 45.75 5.22 -47.63
C ILE A 869 46.69 4.00 -47.47
N LYS A 870 46.54 2.93 -48.27
CA LYS A 870 47.49 1.79 -48.27
C LYS A 870 48.75 2.13 -49.06
N GLU A 871 48.57 2.77 -50.22
CA GLU A 871 49.66 3.24 -51.06
C GLU A 871 50.51 4.26 -50.26
N PHE A 872 49.88 5.26 -49.61
CA PHE A 872 50.56 6.15 -48.66
C PHE A 872 51.27 5.41 -47.51
N PHE A 873 50.63 4.40 -46.91
CA PHE A 873 51.21 3.68 -45.77
C PHE A 873 52.44 2.85 -46.20
N GLU A 874 52.38 2.20 -47.36
CA GLU A 874 53.50 1.47 -47.96
C GLU A 874 54.67 2.42 -48.28
N ASP A 875 54.41 3.53 -48.96
CA ASP A 875 55.46 4.49 -49.38
C ASP A 875 56.04 5.28 -48.19
N PHE A 876 55.24 5.65 -47.19
CA PHE A 876 55.73 6.42 -46.04
C PHE A 876 56.38 5.55 -44.94
N PHE A 877 55.91 4.31 -44.70
CA PHE A 877 56.46 3.44 -43.64
C PHE A 877 57.33 2.27 -44.12
N ASP A 878 57.55 2.12 -45.43
CA ASP A 878 58.36 1.05 -46.05
C ASP A 878 57.82 -0.38 -45.78
N ALA A 879 56.53 -0.51 -45.46
CA ALA A 879 55.90 -1.78 -45.11
C ALA A 879 54.38 -1.76 -45.38
N PRO A 880 53.77 -2.87 -45.84
CA PRO A 880 52.34 -2.95 -46.08
C PRO A 880 51.53 -2.98 -44.77
N PRO A 881 50.35 -2.32 -44.72
CA PRO A 881 49.48 -2.35 -43.56
C PRO A 881 48.83 -3.72 -43.39
N ARG A 882 48.65 -4.15 -42.13
CA ARG A 882 48.07 -5.46 -41.80
C ARG A 882 46.55 -5.45 -41.92
N ALA A 883 45.92 -4.29 -41.73
CA ALA A 883 44.49 -4.11 -41.80
C ALA A 883 43.99 -3.88 -43.23
N SER A 884 43.10 -4.75 -43.69
CA SER A 884 42.42 -4.60 -44.99
C SER A 884 41.20 -3.70 -44.93
N GLU A 885 40.52 -3.63 -43.77
CA GLU A 885 39.28 -2.90 -43.49
C GLU A 885 39.55 -1.43 -43.11
N ALA A 886 38.77 -0.49 -43.66
CA ALA A 886 38.93 0.95 -43.48
C ALA A 886 39.15 1.41 -42.03
N LYS A 887 38.30 0.95 -41.10
CA LYS A 887 38.32 1.38 -39.68
C LYS A 887 39.53 0.86 -38.91
N ALA A 888 40.03 -0.33 -39.24
CA ALA A 888 41.25 -0.87 -38.68
C ALA A 888 42.50 -0.22 -39.30
N LEU A 889 42.48 -0.03 -40.62
CA LEU A 889 43.54 0.61 -41.41
C LEU A 889 43.80 2.06 -40.98
N GLY A 890 42.76 2.89 -40.89
CA GLY A 890 42.90 4.27 -40.40
C GLY A 890 43.36 4.36 -38.93
N LYS A 891 43.17 3.32 -38.12
CA LYS A 891 43.80 3.23 -36.79
C LYS A 891 45.27 2.84 -36.89
N GLU A 892 45.61 1.86 -37.73
CA GLU A 892 47.00 1.41 -37.96
C GLU A 892 47.88 2.55 -38.48
N THR A 893 47.41 3.35 -39.44
CA THR A 893 48.09 4.58 -39.90
C THR A 893 48.33 5.58 -38.77
N GLY A 894 47.32 5.82 -37.93
CA GLY A 894 47.46 6.73 -36.78
C GLY A 894 48.45 6.24 -35.73
N THR A 895 48.49 4.93 -35.47
CA THR A 895 49.48 4.30 -34.59
C THR A 895 50.89 4.38 -35.19
N ALA A 896 51.07 4.10 -36.47
CA ALA A 896 52.37 4.18 -37.13
C ALA A 896 52.96 5.60 -37.14
N LEU A 897 52.12 6.64 -37.36
CA LEU A 897 52.52 8.05 -37.21
C LEU A 897 52.96 8.37 -35.77
N GLN A 898 52.25 7.83 -34.77
CA GLN A 898 52.58 8.01 -33.36
C GLN A 898 53.88 7.29 -32.99
N ASP A 899 54.10 6.06 -33.46
CA ASP A 899 55.32 5.29 -33.22
C ASP A 899 56.54 5.93 -33.90
N LEU A 900 56.39 6.49 -35.11
CA LEU A 900 57.43 7.30 -35.75
C LEU A 900 57.74 8.56 -34.94
N THR A 901 56.72 9.24 -34.39
CA THR A 901 56.89 10.40 -33.51
C THR A 901 57.66 10.01 -32.23
N HIS A 902 57.34 8.86 -31.63
CA HIS A 902 58.06 8.31 -30.47
C HIS A 902 59.50 7.88 -30.79
N GLN A 903 59.80 7.47 -32.03
CA GLN A 903 61.16 7.14 -32.49
C GLN A 903 62.01 8.40 -32.76
N LEU A 904 61.42 9.46 -33.32
CA LEU A 904 62.13 10.68 -33.67
C LEU A 904 62.31 11.65 -32.48
N THR A 905 61.38 11.67 -31.52
CA THR A 905 61.48 12.51 -30.31
C THR A 905 62.78 12.32 -29.51
N PRO A 906 63.24 11.10 -29.18
CA PRO A 906 64.51 10.90 -28.46
C PRO A 906 65.75 11.18 -29.31
N LEU A 907 65.63 11.26 -30.65
CA LEU A 907 66.71 11.76 -31.51
C LEU A 907 66.79 13.28 -31.43
N ALA A 908 65.67 14.00 -31.60
CA ALA A 908 65.64 15.46 -31.47
C ALA A 908 66.12 15.94 -30.07
N ALA A 909 65.82 15.19 -29.01
CA ALA A 909 66.32 15.45 -27.66
C ALA A 909 67.87 15.40 -27.54
N GLN A 910 68.58 14.76 -28.48
CA GLN A 910 70.05 14.73 -28.53
C GLN A 910 70.65 15.93 -29.30
N ALA A 911 69.88 16.97 -29.64
CA ALA A 911 70.37 18.17 -30.33
C ALA A 911 71.53 18.91 -29.59
N SER A 912 71.62 18.77 -28.26
CA SER A 912 72.76 19.25 -27.45
C SER A 912 74.06 18.46 -27.66
N GLN A 913 73.97 17.30 -28.29
CA GLN A 913 75.11 16.46 -28.68
C GLN A 913 75.37 16.50 -30.19
N TYR A 914 74.31 16.64 -30.99
CA TYR A 914 74.34 16.63 -32.45
C TYR A 914 73.49 17.82 -32.99
N PRO A 915 74.09 19.01 -33.21
CA PRO A 915 73.33 20.25 -33.49
C PRO A 915 72.37 20.17 -34.68
N PHE A 916 72.69 19.35 -35.69
CA PHE A 916 71.84 19.12 -36.85
C PHE A 916 70.49 18.44 -36.53
N LEU A 917 70.35 17.75 -35.39
CA LEU A 917 69.08 17.11 -35.00
C LEU A 917 67.94 18.10 -34.72
N ASN A 918 68.25 19.40 -34.61
CA ASN A 918 67.23 20.46 -34.64
C ASN A 918 66.40 20.46 -35.95
N ALA A 919 66.90 19.88 -37.05
CA ALA A 919 66.13 19.69 -38.28
C ALA A 919 64.90 18.76 -38.09
N LEU A 920 64.89 17.91 -37.06
CA LEU A 920 63.73 17.09 -36.71
C LEU A 920 62.60 17.87 -36.02
N THR A 921 62.84 19.10 -35.55
CA THR A 921 61.83 19.91 -34.84
C THR A 921 60.59 20.20 -35.68
N PRO A 922 60.68 20.81 -36.88
CA PRO A 922 59.49 21.05 -37.73
C PRO A 922 58.82 19.74 -38.18
N VAL A 923 59.58 18.66 -38.36
CA VAL A 923 59.04 17.33 -38.68
C VAL A 923 58.22 16.79 -37.50
N LEU A 924 58.72 16.91 -36.27
CA LEU A 924 58.00 16.50 -35.06
C LEU A 924 56.79 17.37 -34.76
N GLU A 925 56.81 18.66 -35.10
CA GLU A 925 55.62 19.51 -35.07
C GLU A 925 54.58 19.04 -36.08
N LYS A 926 55.00 18.80 -37.34
CA LYS A 926 54.10 18.31 -38.40
C LYS A 926 53.50 16.93 -38.09
N LEU A 927 54.30 15.99 -37.57
CA LEU A 927 53.78 14.69 -37.13
C LEU A 927 52.83 14.82 -35.94
N LYS A 928 53.11 15.70 -34.97
CA LYS A 928 52.18 15.98 -33.86
C LYS A 928 50.84 16.56 -34.32
N GLU A 929 50.82 17.42 -35.34
CA GLU A 929 49.57 17.91 -35.94
C GLU A 929 48.70 16.77 -36.48
N LEU A 930 49.31 15.65 -36.90
CA LEU A 930 48.66 14.52 -37.57
C LEU A 930 48.30 13.38 -36.61
N THR A 931 49.07 13.18 -35.53
CA THR A 931 48.75 12.20 -34.49
C THR A 931 47.45 12.53 -33.75
N GLY A 932 46.74 11.50 -33.28
CA GLY A 932 45.54 11.65 -32.46
C GLY A 932 44.26 12.07 -33.21
N LYS A 933 44.30 12.16 -34.55
CA LYS A 933 43.08 12.36 -35.36
C LYS A 933 42.20 11.09 -35.35
N PRO A 934 40.87 11.21 -35.53
CA PRO A 934 39.99 10.06 -35.66
C PRO A 934 40.28 9.27 -36.94
N TYR A 935 40.01 7.96 -36.94
CA TYR A 935 40.33 7.06 -38.07
C TYR A 935 39.77 7.53 -39.43
N THR A 936 38.61 8.21 -39.40
CA THR A 936 37.92 8.78 -40.56
C THR A 936 38.72 9.90 -41.25
N TRP A 937 39.54 10.64 -40.50
CA TRP A 937 40.34 11.76 -41.01
C TRP A 937 41.50 11.27 -41.87
N TYR A 938 42.19 10.20 -41.46
CA TYR A 938 43.28 9.64 -42.28
C TYR A 938 42.77 9.07 -43.62
N LEU A 939 41.52 8.58 -43.66
CA LEU A 939 40.86 8.08 -44.87
C LEU A 939 40.34 9.17 -45.83
N THR A 940 40.44 10.46 -45.46
CA THR A 940 39.76 11.56 -46.18
C THR A 940 40.63 12.80 -46.42
N GLU A 941 41.52 13.14 -45.49
CA GLU A 941 42.28 14.40 -45.49
C GLU A 941 43.81 14.21 -45.49
N LEU A 942 44.32 13.04 -45.08
CA LEU A 942 45.77 12.75 -45.07
C LEU A 942 46.39 12.79 -46.47
N THR A 943 45.68 12.27 -47.48
CA THR A 943 46.08 12.29 -48.90
C THR A 943 46.18 13.70 -49.50
N ARG A 944 45.77 14.76 -48.77
CA ARG A 944 46.03 16.16 -49.15
C ARG A 944 47.36 16.70 -48.63
N GLN A 945 48.08 15.94 -47.80
CA GLN A 945 49.38 16.30 -47.23
C GLN A 945 50.45 15.21 -47.49
N GLU A 946 50.13 14.28 -48.38
CA GLU A 946 50.93 13.12 -48.79
C GLU A 946 52.28 13.53 -49.39
N ASP A 947 52.28 14.34 -50.46
CA ASP A 947 53.51 14.88 -51.08
C ASP A 947 54.43 15.54 -50.05
N ALA A 948 53.88 16.42 -49.21
CA ALA A 948 54.61 17.18 -48.20
C ALA A 948 55.15 16.31 -47.05
N LEU A 949 54.61 15.12 -46.84
CA LEU A 949 55.11 14.14 -45.86
C LEU A 949 56.22 13.28 -46.47
N LEU A 950 56.05 12.84 -47.72
CA LEU A 950 57.09 12.11 -48.47
C LEU A 950 58.34 12.99 -48.67
N ASP A 951 58.17 14.28 -49.01
CA ASP A 951 59.26 15.27 -49.05
C ASP A 951 60.02 15.35 -47.70
N MET A 952 59.31 15.38 -46.56
CA MET A 952 59.94 15.38 -45.23
C MET A 952 60.64 14.05 -44.90
N LYS A 953 60.11 12.93 -45.41
CA LYS A 953 60.73 11.61 -45.28
C LYS A 953 62.10 11.58 -45.96
N GLU A 954 62.14 11.87 -47.26
CA GLU A 954 63.36 11.80 -48.06
C GLU A 954 64.40 12.87 -47.66
N SER A 955 63.97 14.11 -47.41
CA SER A 955 64.89 15.24 -47.21
C SER A 955 65.47 15.36 -45.80
N VAL A 956 64.78 14.82 -44.77
CA VAL A 956 65.17 14.95 -43.36
C VAL A 956 65.12 13.63 -42.59
N ILE A 957 63.98 12.93 -42.55
CA ILE A 957 63.79 11.78 -41.65
C ILE A 957 64.82 10.68 -41.94
N ASP A 958 64.85 10.18 -43.17
CA ASP A 958 65.68 9.02 -43.50
C ASP A 958 67.18 9.34 -43.56
N PRO A 959 67.63 10.49 -44.09
CA PRO A 959 69.02 10.93 -43.93
C PRO A 959 69.47 11.00 -42.46
N VAL A 960 68.64 11.55 -41.56
CA VAL A 960 68.98 11.64 -40.13
C VAL A 960 68.96 10.27 -39.45
N ARG A 961 67.96 9.42 -39.72
CA ARG A 961 67.91 8.04 -39.19
C ARG A 961 69.11 7.22 -39.67
N LYS A 962 69.49 7.34 -40.94
CA LYS A 962 70.65 6.68 -41.56
C LYS A 962 71.97 7.17 -40.99
N PHE A 963 72.10 8.47 -40.72
CA PHE A 963 73.28 9.04 -40.06
C PHE A 963 73.42 8.52 -38.62
N MET A 964 72.33 8.57 -37.84
CA MET A 964 72.32 8.24 -36.41
C MET A 964 72.39 6.73 -36.10
N SER A 965 72.00 5.87 -37.05
CA SER A 965 72.16 4.41 -36.96
C SER A 965 73.39 3.88 -37.69
N GLY A 966 73.97 4.65 -38.61
CA GLY A 966 75.12 4.27 -39.42
C GLY A 966 76.48 4.68 -38.86
N PRO A 967 77.58 4.35 -39.56
CA PRO A 967 78.94 4.66 -39.13
C PRO A 967 79.27 6.16 -39.10
N GLN A 968 78.44 7.01 -39.74
CA GLN A 968 78.62 8.46 -39.77
C GLN A 968 78.54 9.08 -38.36
N LYS A 969 77.65 8.58 -37.50
CA LYS A 969 77.59 8.95 -36.08
C LYS A 969 78.93 8.71 -35.37
N GLY A 970 79.55 7.55 -35.59
CA GLY A 970 80.85 7.21 -34.99
C GLY A 970 82.00 8.13 -35.44
N ILE A 971 81.94 8.65 -36.66
CA ILE A 971 82.89 9.66 -37.16
C ILE A 971 82.67 10.99 -36.42
N PHE A 972 81.42 11.44 -36.29
CA PHE A 972 81.07 12.67 -35.56
C PHE A 972 81.48 12.60 -34.08
N ASP A 973 81.18 11.47 -33.43
CA ASP A 973 81.55 11.20 -32.03
C ASP A 973 83.07 11.21 -31.84
N ASN A 974 83.83 10.59 -32.74
CA ASN A 974 85.29 10.60 -32.69
C ASN A 974 85.85 12.01 -32.89
N ALA A 975 85.34 12.76 -33.87
CA ALA A 975 85.76 14.12 -34.15
C ALA A 975 85.51 15.08 -32.98
N ARG A 976 84.31 15.03 -32.39
CA ARG A 976 83.95 15.83 -31.22
C ARG A 976 84.78 15.45 -29.99
N LYS A 977 85.02 14.15 -29.78
CA LYS A 977 85.90 13.65 -28.70
C LYS A 977 87.36 14.05 -28.90
N PHE A 978 87.85 14.04 -30.14
CA PHE A 978 89.20 14.51 -30.48
C PHE A 978 89.37 15.98 -30.09
N VAL A 979 88.46 16.85 -30.54
CA VAL A 979 88.43 18.27 -30.14
C VAL A 979 88.43 18.42 -28.62
N GLN A 980 87.50 17.77 -27.91
CA GLN A 980 87.41 17.84 -26.44
C GLN A 980 88.64 17.29 -25.69
N THR A 981 89.40 16.37 -26.29
CA THR A 981 90.60 15.79 -25.65
C THR A 981 91.87 16.56 -25.98
N GLN A 982 91.92 17.24 -27.13
CA GLN A 982 93.12 17.87 -27.69
C GLN A 982 93.05 19.41 -27.77
N GLU A 983 91.93 20.03 -27.42
CA GLU A 983 91.77 21.49 -27.28
C GLU A 983 92.94 22.16 -26.53
N PRO A 984 93.42 21.66 -25.38
CA PRO A 984 94.57 22.28 -24.69
C PRO A 984 95.91 22.15 -25.44
N ASN A 985 96.00 21.24 -26.43
CA ASN A 985 97.17 21.10 -27.29
C ASN A 985 97.07 21.93 -28.57
N PHE A 986 95.88 22.36 -28.99
CA PHE A 986 95.70 23.15 -30.22
C PHE A 986 96.48 24.46 -30.19
N ALA A 987 96.57 25.10 -29.00
CA ALA A 987 97.40 26.29 -28.79
C ALA A 987 98.89 26.09 -29.11
N TYR A 988 99.44 24.88 -28.96
CA TYR A 988 100.86 24.58 -29.15
C TYR A 988 101.22 24.11 -30.57
N ILE A 989 100.23 23.73 -31.38
CA ILE A 989 100.42 23.48 -32.83
C ILE A 989 100.21 24.75 -33.67
N SER A 990 99.59 25.80 -33.11
CA SER A 990 99.43 27.12 -33.75
C SER A 990 100.63 28.07 -33.57
N GLU A 991 101.57 27.78 -32.65
CA GLU A 991 102.73 28.64 -32.37
C GLU A 991 103.87 28.57 -33.41
N GLU A 992 103.79 27.67 -34.40
CA GLU A 992 104.93 27.39 -35.31
C GLU A 992 105.07 28.35 -36.51
N VAL A 993 104.37 29.49 -36.48
CA VAL A 993 104.62 30.63 -37.38
C VAL A 993 105.08 31.83 -36.54
N GLY A 994 106.37 32.17 -36.66
CA GLY A 994 106.95 33.31 -35.98
C GLY A 994 106.39 34.65 -36.47
N SER A 995 106.31 35.63 -35.56
CA SER A 995 105.67 36.96 -35.69
C SER A 995 104.14 36.95 -35.60
N GLY A 996 103.62 37.63 -34.57
CA GLY A 996 102.20 37.62 -34.23
C GLY A 996 101.35 38.56 -35.09
N LYS A 997 100.87 38.06 -36.23
CA LYS A 997 99.68 38.57 -36.95
C LYS A 997 99.25 37.56 -38.02
N TRP A 998 98.04 37.00 -37.90
CA TRP A 998 97.38 36.32 -39.02
C TRP A 998 96.67 37.37 -39.89
N GLU A 999 97.28 37.72 -41.01
CA GLU A 999 96.53 38.17 -42.18
C GLU A 999 95.99 36.91 -42.88
N VAL A 1000 94.67 36.79 -43.02
CA VAL A 1000 94.06 35.69 -43.77
C VAL A 1000 94.39 35.89 -45.25
N ARG A 1001 95.27 35.05 -45.79
CA ARG A 1001 95.35 34.85 -47.24
C ARG A 1001 94.21 33.93 -47.67
N GLU A 1002 93.36 34.42 -48.56
CA GLU A 1002 92.42 33.56 -49.27
C GLU A 1002 93.22 32.56 -50.15
N GLY A 1003 92.92 31.26 -50.06
CA GLY A 1003 93.16 30.34 -51.18
C GLY A 1003 94.18 29.19 -51.03
N ASP A 1004 94.42 28.60 -49.85
CA ASP A 1004 94.90 27.20 -49.79
C ASP A 1004 93.79 26.25 -49.25
N PRO A 1005 93.18 25.40 -50.10
CA PRO A 1005 92.17 24.44 -49.66
C PRO A 1005 92.68 23.30 -48.75
N ASN A 1006 93.99 23.12 -48.59
CA ASN A 1006 94.58 22.01 -47.83
C ASN A 1006 94.96 22.36 -46.39
N GLU A 1007 94.87 23.62 -45.97
CA GLU A 1007 95.29 24.03 -44.63
C GLU A 1007 94.26 23.63 -43.55
N VAL A 1008 94.42 22.41 -43.02
CA VAL A 1008 93.59 21.91 -41.93
C VAL A 1008 93.90 22.63 -40.61
N THR A 1009 92.94 23.43 -40.16
CA THR A 1009 92.93 24.15 -38.86
C THR A 1009 91.94 23.54 -37.87
N PRO A 1010 92.16 23.68 -36.54
CA PRO A 1010 91.17 23.31 -35.52
C PRO A 1010 89.81 24.02 -35.68
N GLU A 1011 89.83 25.29 -36.11
CA GLU A 1011 88.64 26.13 -36.26
C GLU A 1011 87.70 25.58 -37.34
N ALA A 1012 88.25 25.13 -38.49
CA ALA A 1012 87.47 24.54 -39.56
C ALA A 1012 86.74 23.26 -39.11
N LEU A 1013 87.39 22.44 -38.28
CA LEU A 1013 86.79 21.23 -37.70
C LEU A 1013 85.65 21.58 -36.70
N MET A 1014 85.81 22.63 -35.89
CA MET A 1014 84.76 23.09 -34.97
C MET A 1014 83.54 23.66 -35.70
N VAL A 1015 83.74 24.38 -36.80
CA VAL A 1015 82.65 24.83 -37.68
C VAL A 1015 81.94 23.63 -38.33
N ALA A 1016 82.67 22.65 -38.85
CA ALA A 1016 82.08 21.45 -39.47
C ALA A 1016 81.29 20.56 -38.48
N LEU A 1017 81.62 20.62 -37.18
CA LEU A 1017 80.87 19.95 -36.10
C LEU A 1017 79.64 20.75 -35.60
N THR A 1018 79.46 21.98 -36.06
CA THR A 1018 78.31 22.85 -35.71
C THR A 1018 77.39 23.15 -36.89
N ASP A 1019 77.77 22.75 -38.11
CA ASP A 1019 76.97 22.80 -39.34
C ASP A 1019 75.61 22.06 -39.20
N PRO A 1020 74.46 22.76 -39.31
CA PRO A 1020 73.13 22.15 -39.25
C PRO A 1020 72.84 21.12 -40.37
N GLU A 1021 73.63 21.09 -41.44
CA GLU A 1021 73.51 20.14 -42.55
C GLU A 1021 74.62 19.09 -42.60
N CYS A 1022 75.43 18.90 -41.54
CA CYS A 1022 76.58 17.99 -41.57
C CYS A 1022 76.23 16.51 -41.87
N PHE A 1023 74.95 16.15 -41.76
CA PHE A 1023 74.41 14.83 -42.12
C PHE A 1023 74.20 14.62 -43.64
N LYS A 1024 74.26 15.69 -44.45
CA LYS A 1024 74.02 15.64 -45.89
C LYS A 1024 75.32 15.45 -46.68
N GLY A 1025 75.31 14.51 -47.64
CA GLY A 1025 76.42 14.28 -48.56
C GLY A 1025 77.72 13.83 -47.86
N ASN A 1026 78.86 14.28 -48.40
CA ASN A 1026 80.20 13.84 -47.95
C ASN A 1026 80.81 14.70 -46.82
N ARG A 1027 80.08 15.68 -46.25
CA ARG A 1027 80.64 16.62 -45.24
C ARG A 1027 81.28 15.88 -44.05
N ILE A 1028 80.63 14.82 -43.55
CA ILE A 1028 81.15 14.01 -42.45
C ILE A 1028 82.43 13.21 -42.80
N GLN A 1029 82.69 12.90 -44.07
CA GLN A 1029 83.97 12.29 -44.47
C GLN A 1029 85.11 13.31 -44.50
N GLN A 1030 84.83 14.58 -44.83
CA GLN A 1030 85.80 15.66 -44.73
C GLN A 1030 86.20 15.92 -43.26
N VAL A 1031 85.22 15.90 -42.35
CA VAL A 1031 85.45 15.93 -40.89
C VAL A 1031 86.38 14.79 -40.44
N LYS A 1032 86.23 13.57 -40.98
CA LYS A 1032 87.14 12.46 -40.68
C LYS A 1032 88.59 12.78 -41.04
N THR A 1033 88.83 13.24 -42.27
CA THR A 1033 90.18 13.57 -42.76
C THR A 1033 90.80 14.72 -41.96
N GLN A 1034 90.02 15.74 -41.60
CA GLN A 1034 90.49 16.85 -40.77
C GLN A 1034 90.99 16.38 -39.38
N VAL A 1035 90.28 15.45 -38.75
CA VAL A 1035 90.69 14.84 -37.47
C VAL A 1035 91.99 14.05 -37.62
N GLU A 1036 92.10 13.24 -38.68
CA GLU A 1036 93.29 12.42 -38.94
C GLU A 1036 94.54 13.32 -39.11
N THR A 1037 94.47 14.39 -39.92
CA THR A 1037 95.57 15.34 -40.10
C THR A 1037 95.91 16.15 -38.83
N LEU A 1038 94.91 16.58 -38.04
CA LEU A 1038 95.18 17.29 -36.78
C LEU A 1038 95.78 16.37 -35.71
N GLN A 1039 95.41 15.08 -35.68
CA GLN A 1039 95.95 14.12 -34.74
C GLN A 1039 97.46 13.89 -34.97
N GLU A 1040 97.89 13.80 -36.22
CA GLU A 1040 99.32 13.71 -36.58
C GLU A 1040 100.10 14.95 -36.11
N LYS A 1041 99.60 16.16 -36.39
CA LYS A 1041 100.22 17.43 -35.93
C LYS A 1041 100.37 17.47 -34.39
N VAL A 1042 99.34 17.08 -33.65
CA VAL A 1042 99.37 17.07 -32.18
C VAL A 1042 100.33 16.03 -31.63
N MET A 1043 100.36 14.81 -32.19
CA MET A 1043 101.28 13.76 -31.75
C MET A 1043 102.75 14.16 -31.95
N ALA A 1044 103.11 14.67 -33.13
CA ALA A 1044 104.47 15.13 -33.41
C ALA A 1044 104.97 16.21 -32.43
N LYS A 1045 104.08 17.10 -31.98
CA LYS A 1045 104.41 18.15 -31.01
C LYS A 1045 104.54 17.63 -29.57
N ILE A 1046 103.75 16.61 -29.20
CA ILE A 1046 103.88 15.90 -27.91
C ILE A 1046 105.24 15.17 -27.85
N ASP A 1047 105.59 14.41 -28.88
CA ASP A 1047 106.82 13.61 -28.90
C ASP A 1047 108.09 14.50 -28.80
N ALA A 1048 108.09 15.67 -29.45
CA ALA A 1048 109.16 16.65 -29.35
C ALA A 1048 109.37 17.20 -27.93
N GLU A 1049 108.28 17.48 -27.20
CA GLU A 1049 108.34 17.97 -25.82
C GLU A 1049 108.72 16.87 -24.82
N ILE A 1050 108.30 15.62 -25.06
CA ILE A 1050 108.75 14.44 -24.28
C ILE A 1050 110.26 14.23 -24.48
N ALA A 1051 110.77 14.31 -25.72
CA ALA A 1051 112.20 14.18 -26.01
C ALA A 1051 113.04 15.23 -25.25
N LYS A 1052 112.61 16.49 -25.30
CA LYS A 1052 113.25 17.61 -24.59
C LYS A 1052 113.26 17.41 -23.07
N ALA A 1053 112.13 16.99 -22.48
CA ALA A 1053 112.06 16.73 -21.05
C ALA A 1053 112.96 15.56 -20.59
N ARG A 1054 113.14 14.55 -21.44
CA ARG A 1054 114.05 13.41 -21.18
C ARG A 1054 115.51 13.84 -21.14
N GLU A 1055 115.92 14.71 -22.05
CA GLU A 1055 117.29 15.26 -22.11
C GLU A 1055 117.64 16.01 -20.81
N THR A 1056 116.77 16.91 -20.36
CA THR A 1056 116.96 17.66 -19.11
C THR A 1056 117.06 16.76 -17.87
N ILE A 1057 116.20 15.73 -17.77
CA ILE A 1057 116.23 14.80 -16.62
C ILE A 1057 117.42 13.84 -16.69
N ALA A 1058 117.94 13.50 -17.88
CA ALA A 1058 119.19 12.73 -18.01
C ALA A 1058 120.39 13.51 -17.42
N ILE A 1059 120.52 14.80 -17.77
CA ILE A 1059 121.58 15.69 -17.25
C ILE A 1059 121.52 15.79 -15.72
N LEU A 1060 120.32 15.96 -15.14
CA LEU A 1060 120.16 15.99 -13.68
C LEU A 1060 120.51 14.63 -13.02
N LYS A 1061 120.12 13.51 -13.64
CA LYS A 1061 120.44 12.17 -13.13
C LYS A 1061 121.95 11.94 -13.07
N GLU A 1062 122.67 12.28 -14.14
CA GLU A 1062 124.13 12.18 -14.20
C GLU A 1062 124.80 13.04 -13.13
N ARG A 1063 124.36 14.29 -12.97
CA ARG A 1063 124.86 15.22 -11.96
C ARG A 1063 124.67 14.70 -10.54
N LEU A 1064 123.54 14.05 -10.21
CA LEU A 1064 123.34 13.43 -8.90
C LEU A 1064 124.21 12.17 -8.71
N CYS A 1065 124.28 11.28 -9.70
CA CYS A 1065 125.09 10.06 -9.63
C CYS A 1065 126.60 10.33 -9.47
N SER A 1066 127.09 11.49 -9.91
CA SER A 1066 128.48 11.93 -9.74
C SER A 1066 128.87 12.33 -8.30
N MET A 1067 127.91 12.46 -7.38
CA MET A 1067 128.19 12.94 -6.02
C MET A 1067 128.84 11.87 -5.13
N PRO A 1068 129.84 12.20 -4.28
CA PRO A 1068 130.50 11.24 -3.40
C PRO A 1068 129.53 10.51 -2.47
N GLU A 1069 128.53 11.21 -1.93
CA GLU A 1069 127.49 10.62 -1.08
C GLU A 1069 126.69 9.52 -1.80
N PHE A 1070 126.51 9.57 -3.13
CA PHE A 1070 125.85 8.50 -3.88
C PHE A 1070 126.69 7.22 -3.92
N SER A 1071 128.01 7.35 -4.05
CA SER A 1071 128.94 6.22 -4.06
C SER A 1071 129.13 5.55 -2.71
N ALA A 1072 128.78 6.23 -1.61
CA ALA A 1072 128.80 5.68 -0.25
C ALA A 1072 127.55 4.85 0.10
N LEU A 1073 126.46 4.96 -0.68
CA LEU A 1073 125.23 4.19 -0.49
C LEU A 1073 125.39 2.74 -0.96
N ASN A 1074 124.61 1.83 -0.36
CA ASN A 1074 124.53 0.46 -0.86
C ASN A 1074 123.78 0.39 -2.21
N ARG A 1075 123.93 -0.72 -2.95
CA ARG A 1075 123.35 -0.88 -4.30
C ARG A 1075 121.83 -0.70 -4.35
N GLU A 1076 121.11 -1.14 -3.32
CA GLU A 1076 119.66 -1.04 -3.23
C GLU A 1076 119.21 0.42 -2.97
N GLN A 1077 119.96 1.16 -2.14
CA GLN A 1077 119.78 2.60 -1.92
C GLN A 1077 120.11 3.42 -3.18
N GLN A 1078 121.18 3.07 -3.91
CA GLN A 1078 121.53 3.69 -5.20
C GLN A 1078 120.43 3.50 -6.25
N GLU A 1079 119.85 2.29 -6.30
CA GLU A 1079 118.69 1.99 -7.16
C GLU A 1079 117.44 2.77 -6.72
N GLN A 1080 117.17 2.87 -5.40
CA GLN A 1080 116.05 3.68 -4.88
C GLN A 1080 116.20 5.19 -5.15
N ILE A 1081 117.42 5.75 -5.14
CA ILE A 1081 117.65 7.17 -5.46
C ILE A 1081 117.59 7.45 -6.98
N THR A 1082 117.98 6.49 -7.83
CA THR A 1082 117.93 6.65 -9.30
C THR A 1082 116.58 6.28 -9.92
N ARG A 1083 115.79 5.45 -9.23
CA ARG A 1083 114.46 5.00 -9.66
C ARG A 1083 113.48 6.14 -9.99
N PRO A 1084 113.35 7.23 -9.21
CA PRO A 1084 112.44 8.33 -9.52
C PRO A 1084 112.70 9.03 -10.86
N PHE A 1085 113.96 9.08 -11.33
CA PHE A 1085 114.28 9.58 -12.68
C PHE A 1085 113.76 8.64 -13.78
N ASN A 1086 113.78 7.32 -13.53
CA ASN A 1086 113.22 6.33 -14.44
C ASN A 1086 111.68 6.38 -14.42
N GLU A 1087 111.07 6.54 -13.24
CA GLU A 1087 109.63 6.70 -13.06
C GLU A 1087 109.11 8.00 -13.68
N PHE A 1088 109.87 9.10 -13.60
CA PHE A 1088 109.60 10.32 -14.35
C PHE A 1088 109.59 10.04 -15.86
N ASN A 1089 110.66 9.42 -16.40
CA ASN A 1089 110.78 9.15 -17.83
C ASN A 1089 109.68 8.22 -18.36
N ALA A 1090 109.17 7.30 -17.54
CA ALA A 1090 108.02 6.45 -17.86
C ALA A 1090 106.65 7.12 -17.61
N SER A 1091 106.61 8.19 -16.82
CA SER A 1091 105.41 9.02 -16.59
C SER A 1091 105.15 9.94 -17.79
N ILE A 1092 106.16 10.68 -18.26
CA ILE A 1092 106.00 11.64 -19.37
C ILE A 1092 105.67 10.96 -20.70
N GLU A 1093 106.16 9.74 -20.96
CA GLU A 1093 105.75 8.89 -22.10
C GLU A 1093 104.23 8.61 -22.16
N ARG A 1094 103.52 8.75 -21.04
CA ARG A 1094 102.08 8.46 -20.93
C ARG A 1094 101.25 9.75 -20.93
N GLN A 1095 101.88 10.92 -20.88
CA GLN A 1095 101.19 12.20 -20.89
C GLN A 1095 100.79 12.60 -22.30
N LYS A 1096 99.54 13.03 -22.45
CA LYS A 1096 98.97 13.45 -23.73
C LYS A 1096 98.72 14.96 -23.82
N LEU A 1097 99.21 15.73 -22.85
CA LEU A 1097 99.01 17.17 -22.76
C LEU A 1097 100.37 17.85 -22.61
N ILE A 1098 100.72 18.72 -23.56
CA ILE A 1098 102.02 19.41 -23.63
C ILE A 1098 102.26 20.25 -22.37
N ALA A 1099 101.23 20.94 -21.87
CA ALA A 1099 101.29 21.68 -20.62
C ALA A 1099 101.65 20.81 -19.40
N VAL A 1100 101.15 19.56 -19.34
CA VAL A 1100 101.41 18.63 -18.23
C VAL A 1100 102.83 18.07 -18.30
N ILE A 1101 103.37 17.83 -19.50
CA ILE A 1101 104.78 17.42 -19.70
C ILE A 1101 105.71 18.53 -19.18
N ARG A 1102 105.48 19.77 -19.59
CA ARG A 1102 106.26 20.94 -19.15
C ARG A 1102 106.18 21.20 -17.64
N ASP A 1103 104.99 21.12 -17.04
CA ASP A 1103 104.83 21.32 -15.58
C ASP A 1103 105.40 20.15 -14.75
N THR A 1104 105.25 18.91 -15.23
CA THR A 1104 105.84 17.73 -14.55
C THR A 1104 107.36 17.82 -14.53
N LEU A 1105 107.99 18.19 -15.65
CA LEU A 1105 109.43 18.47 -15.73
C LEU A 1105 109.84 19.49 -14.67
N ARG A 1106 109.19 20.67 -14.68
CA ARG A 1106 109.50 21.77 -13.75
C ARG A 1106 109.39 21.35 -12.28
N ARG A 1107 108.34 20.61 -11.89
CA ARG A 1107 108.19 20.10 -10.51
C ARG A 1107 109.33 19.16 -10.10
N PHE A 1108 109.82 18.34 -11.04
CA PHE A 1108 110.93 17.44 -10.76
C PHE A 1108 112.23 18.22 -10.48
N GLU A 1109 112.52 19.26 -11.28
CA GLU A 1109 113.65 20.17 -11.07
C GLU A 1109 113.53 21.01 -9.78
N GLU A 1110 112.32 21.46 -9.45
CA GLU A 1110 112.05 22.37 -8.33
C GLU A 1110 111.91 21.66 -6.98
N SER A 1111 111.44 20.41 -6.94
CA SER A 1111 111.05 19.74 -5.67
C SER A 1111 111.59 18.31 -5.52
N ASP A 1112 111.40 17.44 -6.51
CA ASP A 1112 111.80 16.03 -6.34
C ASP A 1112 113.31 15.86 -6.29
N TYR A 1113 114.05 16.56 -7.16
CA TYR A 1113 115.52 16.53 -7.15
C TYR A 1113 116.11 16.96 -5.79
N GLN A 1114 115.56 18.01 -5.16
CA GLN A 1114 115.94 18.47 -3.82
C GLN A 1114 115.68 17.40 -2.73
N ARG A 1115 114.54 16.71 -2.83
CA ARG A 1115 114.18 15.61 -1.93
C ARG A 1115 115.17 14.44 -2.05
N LEU A 1116 115.58 14.08 -3.26
CA LEU A 1116 116.53 12.98 -3.50
C LEU A 1116 117.93 13.30 -2.98
N LEU A 1117 118.42 14.53 -3.14
CA LEU A 1117 119.68 14.99 -2.53
C LEU A 1117 119.63 14.88 -0.99
N SER A 1118 118.51 15.31 -0.39
CA SER A 1118 118.28 15.24 1.06
C SER A 1118 118.24 13.79 1.58
N GLN A 1119 117.57 12.91 0.83
CA GLN A 1119 117.40 11.50 1.17
C GLN A 1119 118.70 10.70 1.04
N MET A 1120 119.45 10.91 -0.05
CA MET A 1120 120.79 10.37 -0.28
C MET A 1120 121.74 10.72 0.89
N THR A 1121 121.74 11.99 1.31
CA THR A 1121 122.58 12.47 2.42
C THR A 1121 122.17 11.89 3.77
N THR A 1122 120.88 11.66 3.99
CA THR A 1122 120.36 11.04 5.23
C THR A 1122 120.74 9.56 5.32
N TRP A 1123 120.72 8.83 4.20
CA TRP A 1123 121.03 7.40 4.15
C TRP A 1123 122.52 7.05 4.23
N ALA A 1124 123.41 8.05 4.11
CA ALA A 1124 124.83 7.91 4.41
C ALA A 1124 125.15 7.89 5.93
N GLN A 1125 124.14 7.76 6.81
CA GLN A 1125 124.30 7.74 8.29
C GLN A 1125 123.77 6.42 8.92
N PRO A 1126 124.34 5.91 10.04
CA PRO A 1126 124.02 4.58 10.60
C PRO A 1126 122.81 4.54 11.58
N ALA A 1127 122.29 3.33 11.92
CA ALA A 1127 121.07 3.14 12.74
C ALA A 1127 121.07 1.88 13.69
N PRO A 1128 120.16 1.78 14.71
CA PRO A 1128 120.13 0.74 15.77
C PRO A 1128 118.92 -0.26 15.73
N ALA A 1129 118.78 -1.17 16.73
CA ALA A 1129 118.01 -2.45 16.64
C ALA A 1129 116.99 -2.81 17.80
N PRO A 1130 116.13 -3.87 17.68
CA PRO A 1130 114.92 -4.14 18.53
C PRO A 1130 114.73 -5.57 19.17
N GLU A 1131 113.58 -5.86 19.82
CA GLU A 1131 113.19 -7.15 20.50
C GLU A 1131 111.72 -7.67 20.21
N PRO A 1132 111.32 -8.94 20.55
CA PRO A 1132 110.11 -9.65 20.02
C PRO A 1132 109.01 -10.16 21.03
N ALA A 1133 108.03 -10.99 20.59
CA ALA A 1133 106.71 -11.27 21.24
C ALA A 1133 106.21 -12.78 21.29
N SER A 1134 104.95 -13.05 21.70
CA SER A 1134 104.32 -14.42 21.86
C SER A 1134 102.76 -14.50 21.66
N GLU A 1135 102.13 -15.70 21.77
CA GLU A 1135 100.94 -16.13 20.94
C GLU A 1135 99.59 -16.61 21.66
N PRO A 1136 98.77 -17.67 21.28
CA PRO A 1136 97.31 -17.47 20.98
C PRO A 1136 96.24 -18.52 21.51
N GLY A 1137 94.90 -18.31 21.29
CA GLY A 1137 93.93 -19.45 21.16
C GLY A 1137 92.40 -19.35 21.53
N LYS A 1138 91.52 -19.44 20.50
CA LYS A 1138 90.18 -20.13 20.36
C LYS A 1138 88.93 -19.98 21.30
N THR A 1139 87.77 -19.80 20.63
CA THR A 1139 86.38 -20.32 20.85
C THR A 1139 85.39 -19.83 21.95
N ALA A 1140 84.42 -19.00 21.49
CA ALA A 1140 82.95 -19.11 21.63
C ALA A 1140 82.18 -18.96 22.98
N THR A 1141 81.59 -17.76 23.17
CA THR A 1141 80.25 -17.43 23.75
C THR A 1141 79.90 -17.71 25.23
N PRO A 1142 79.04 -16.90 25.90
CA PRO A 1142 78.46 -15.58 25.54
C PRO A 1142 78.66 -14.46 26.62
N ASP A 1143 78.09 -13.28 26.33
CA ASP A 1143 77.71 -12.16 27.25
C ASP A 1143 78.70 -11.04 27.66
N ALA A 1144 78.13 -9.84 27.90
CA ALA A 1144 78.59 -8.59 28.57
C ALA A 1144 80.06 -8.00 28.50
N GLY A 1145 80.26 -6.92 27.70
CA GLY A 1145 80.84 -5.60 28.14
C GLY A 1145 82.37 -5.23 28.26
N THR A 1146 82.76 -4.07 27.69
CA THR A 1146 83.88 -3.10 28.06
C THR A 1146 85.32 -3.13 27.40
N LYS A 1147 86.32 -2.26 27.76
CA LYS A 1147 87.54 -1.74 26.98
C LYS A 1147 88.87 -1.58 27.86
N PRO A 1148 90.04 -0.83 27.60
CA PRO A 1148 90.59 0.06 26.50
C PRO A 1148 92.19 0.18 26.23
N THR A 1149 92.69 1.23 25.52
CA THR A 1149 94.00 2.05 25.58
C THR A 1149 95.38 1.80 24.79
N PRO A 1150 96.28 2.83 24.51
CA PRO A 1150 97.46 2.84 23.51
C PRO A 1150 98.84 3.65 23.81
N PRO A 1151 99.89 3.77 22.88
CA PRO A 1151 101.22 4.53 23.03
C PRO A 1151 101.81 5.49 21.85
N ALA A 1152 103.13 5.92 21.80
CA ALA A 1152 103.71 7.23 21.22
C ALA A 1152 104.97 7.34 20.19
N LYS A 1153 105.89 8.39 20.23
CA LYS A 1153 106.71 9.07 19.09
C LYS A 1153 108.24 9.52 19.26
N PRO A 1154 109.05 9.89 18.18
CA PRO A 1154 110.49 10.43 18.19
C PRO A 1154 110.90 11.73 17.32
N GLU A 1155 112.23 11.99 17.03
CA GLU A 1155 112.99 13.28 16.71
C GLU A 1155 113.54 13.62 15.23
N PRO A 1156 114.24 14.78 14.93
CA PRO A 1156 114.40 15.42 13.56
C PRO A 1156 115.75 15.32 12.74
N ARG A 1157 115.90 16.06 11.61
CA ARG A 1157 116.93 15.93 10.51
C ARG A 1157 117.49 17.24 9.88
N ILE A 1158 118.52 17.14 9.01
CA ILE A 1158 119.19 18.22 8.22
C ILE A 1158 118.35 18.70 7.00
N GLU A 1159 118.47 19.99 6.62
CA GLU A 1159 117.72 20.66 5.54
C GLU A 1159 118.60 21.12 4.34
N TYR A 1160 118.02 21.12 3.14
CA TYR A 1160 118.60 21.66 1.89
C TYR A 1160 117.76 22.83 1.35
N VAL A 1161 118.38 23.83 0.71
CA VAL A 1161 117.70 25.03 0.16
C VAL A 1161 118.18 25.35 -1.27
N PRO A 1162 117.30 25.63 -2.24
CA PRO A 1162 117.69 26.11 -3.57
C PRO A 1162 118.35 27.50 -3.56
N SER A 1163 119.40 27.68 -4.36
CA SER A 1163 120.10 28.97 -4.57
C SER A 1163 119.13 30.11 -4.91
N ARG A 1164 118.21 29.87 -5.84
CA ARG A 1164 117.13 30.79 -6.28
C ARG A 1164 116.11 31.19 -5.21
N SER A 1165 116.03 30.49 -4.07
CA SER A 1165 115.14 30.88 -2.95
C SER A 1165 115.88 31.53 -1.78
N VAL A 1166 117.22 31.58 -1.81
CA VAL A 1166 118.01 32.42 -0.90
C VAL A 1166 117.82 33.88 -1.29
N LYS A 1167 117.06 34.62 -0.48
CA LYS A 1167 116.75 36.03 -0.74
C LYS A 1167 117.98 36.90 -0.47
N VAL A 1168 118.61 37.37 -1.55
CA VAL A 1168 119.63 38.42 -1.51
C VAL A 1168 118.95 39.74 -1.20
N SER A 1169 119.21 40.30 -0.01
CA SER A 1169 118.76 41.65 0.34
C SER A 1169 119.71 42.68 -0.26
N PHE A 1170 119.27 43.43 -1.26
CA PHE A 1170 120.05 44.48 -1.92
C PHE A 1170 119.27 45.81 -1.97
N ASP A 1171 119.99 46.93 -1.93
CA ASP A 1171 119.43 48.29 -1.85
C ASP A 1171 118.91 48.86 -3.18
N LYS A 1172 119.23 48.21 -4.32
CA LYS A 1172 118.78 48.61 -5.65
C LYS A 1172 117.87 47.57 -6.31
N ALA A 1173 116.91 48.05 -7.11
CA ALA A 1173 115.96 47.21 -7.84
C ALA A 1173 116.51 46.60 -9.15
N TRP A 1174 117.65 47.10 -9.63
CA TRP A 1174 118.40 46.56 -10.78
C TRP A 1174 119.89 46.90 -10.62
N LEU A 1175 120.74 46.21 -11.37
CA LEU A 1175 122.18 46.42 -11.40
C LEU A 1175 122.49 47.30 -12.62
N ALA A 1176 123.00 48.52 -12.40
CA ALA A 1176 123.15 49.52 -13.47
C ALA A 1176 124.56 49.56 -14.08
N ASP A 1177 125.57 49.15 -13.32
CA ASP A 1177 126.98 49.17 -13.68
C ASP A 1177 127.74 48.02 -12.99
N GLU A 1178 129.01 47.82 -13.35
CA GLU A 1178 129.85 46.73 -12.81
C GLU A 1178 130.06 46.81 -11.29
N THR A 1179 130.06 48.03 -10.73
CA THR A 1179 130.13 48.26 -9.28
C THR A 1179 128.89 47.74 -8.55
N ASP A 1180 127.70 47.90 -9.15
CA ASP A 1180 126.47 47.31 -8.61
C ASP A 1180 126.47 45.79 -8.72
N VAL A 1181 127.04 45.23 -9.79
CA VAL A 1181 127.17 43.76 -9.94
C VAL A 1181 128.03 43.17 -8.83
N GLU A 1182 129.24 43.71 -8.58
CA GLU A 1182 130.11 43.20 -7.52
C GLU A 1182 129.50 43.41 -6.12
N ARG A 1183 128.85 44.56 -5.86
CA ARG A 1183 128.12 44.76 -4.61
C ARG A 1183 126.99 43.73 -4.42
N TYR A 1184 126.25 43.39 -5.47
CA TYR A 1184 125.19 42.38 -5.41
C TYR A 1184 125.75 40.97 -5.22
N LEU A 1185 126.89 40.65 -5.87
CA LEU A 1185 127.58 39.38 -5.68
C LEU A 1185 128.12 39.22 -4.25
N GLU A 1186 128.62 40.28 -3.62
CA GLU A 1186 129.04 40.25 -2.21
C GLU A 1186 127.84 40.04 -1.27
N SER A 1187 126.71 40.74 -1.47
CA SER A 1187 125.47 40.51 -0.70
C SER A 1187 124.88 39.11 -0.95
N MET A 1188 124.98 38.58 -2.17
CA MET A 1188 124.56 37.22 -2.50
C MET A 1188 125.45 36.19 -1.80
N ARG A 1189 126.77 36.41 -1.79
CA ARG A 1189 127.75 35.59 -1.11
C ARG A 1189 127.51 35.57 0.41
N GLU A 1190 127.19 36.70 1.04
CA GLU A 1190 126.78 36.71 2.45
C GLU A 1190 125.50 35.90 2.69
N ALA A 1191 124.45 36.12 1.90
CA ALA A 1191 123.17 35.40 2.07
C ALA A 1191 123.32 33.88 1.90
N LEU A 1192 124.14 33.44 0.94
CA LEU A 1192 124.49 32.02 0.73
C LEU A 1192 125.31 31.46 1.91
N LEU A 1193 126.31 32.20 2.41
CA LEU A 1193 127.09 31.77 3.57
C LEU A 1193 126.25 31.70 4.85
N ASP A 1194 125.22 32.55 4.98
CA ASP A 1194 124.39 32.61 6.19
C ASP A 1194 123.40 31.43 6.31
N GLU A 1195 122.80 30.97 5.20
CA GLU A 1195 122.04 29.71 5.23
C GLU A 1195 122.95 28.48 5.44
N ILE A 1196 124.19 28.49 4.94
CA ILE A 1196 125.17 27.42 5.23
C ILE A 1196 125.55 27.40 6.72
N ARG A 1197 125.74 28.57 7.35
CA ARG A 1197 125.99 28.69 8.80
C ARG A 1197 124.85 28.15 9.66
N LYS A 1198 123.60 28.13 9.15
CA LYS A 1198 122.43 27.54 9.82
C LYS A 1198 122.38 26.00 9.70
N GLY A 1199 123.47 25.37 9.26
CA GLY A 1199 123.59 23.91 9.13
C GLY A 1199 122.93 23.34 7.87
N LYS A 1200 122.52 24.20 6.93
CA LYS A 1200 121.87 23.79 5.68
C LYS A 1200 122.87 23.63 4.55
N ARG A 1201 122.48 22.94 3.49
CA ARG A 1201 123.24 22.84 2.24
C ARG A 1201 122.48 23.50 1.09
N ILE A 1202 123.19 24.22 0.22
CA ILE A 1202 122.56 24.97 -0.88
C ILE A 1202 122.66 24.20 -2.20
N GLN A 1203 121.54 24.06 -2.89
CA GLN A 1203 121.43 23.45 -4.20
C GLN A 1203 121.57 24.52 -5.29
N ILE A 1204 122.54 24.33 -6.19
CA ILE A 1204 122.74 25.18 -7.39
C ILE A 1204 122.06 24.50 -8.57
#